data_AF-A0A2B4RSK2-F1
#
_entry.id   AF-A0A2B4RSK2-F1
#
_cell.length_a   1.000
_cell.length_b   1.000
_cell.length_c   1.000
_cell.angle_alpha   90.00
_cell.angle_beta   90.00
_cell.angle_gamma   90.00
#
_symmetry.space_group_name_H-M   'P 1'
#
loop_
_entity.id
_entity.type
_entity.pdbx_description
1 polymer ?
#
loop_
_entity_poly.entity_id
_entity_poly.type
_entity_poly.pdbx_seq_one_letter_code
_entity_poly.pdbx_strand_id
1 'polypeptide(L)'
;MINMAAITDWISEERALTDTFNRFDTDFSGELTAEQLKELYCSIQDGGISLPQVEASIDAVCAAETCDRQELFDVLNEMDRRYFLVRDLQWEFALLDRENKGTISEKDARFVFQAVHDDFFSHRRWLKFLRSRAAPGSGISFAEIEVPLCDIPTMDWLDEEKQDEGSAKEEALKRKQEKERAEEEARKAAENKAKLEKEAAKRRAEAARRKADAEAAEKKAEQEELERKAKKEEEERKRQRLEEDAKRLSEEEAKQREEEERLRQEEVKRLEEEGRKRREKEEAEQKGKKEELRKQQELEREKEEREREELERKQKEEAMEAEELAEEAEEAERAAAEQARLAAEAAKEATDEAARKAAEEAEKKALAEAMANKEKRLRANLKGAVKSRKEERLEGSIKNAKSAKMPGLKNDIDTAENTLKDVQAGEALKSAIRRRHLEGEKLANRLKRLEKLKAEIMELKQSVISEIRSYGNPPPAVHKVMIATYLLLSYPEKELLNWKNMQALLGKTGKEGLKRQVTSLDPLRVDMNKADYAFDKYLRETDLETIRDTSAGAATFYVWATNMIEEVHSVAEQKEKLLEEEKKRKEEEAEEARKMAERKKAREAAKRGAPLTKRTSQTPAKKNSGTDQGRRMSRDETRGRSNSRGREGSKDNLSKSPARPGVARRASSKSPAARN
;
A
#
# COMPACT_ATOMS: atom_id res chain seq x y z
N MET A 1 20.14 16.92 35.19
CA MET A 1 18.98 16.88 36.12
C MET A 1 17.80 16.40 35.31
N ILE A 2 17.32 15.18 35.59
CA ILE A 2 16.11 14.66 34.94
C ILE A 2 14.94 15.53 35.40
N ASN A 3 14.13 15.99 34.45
CA ASN A 3 13.08 16.98 34.69
C ASN A 3 11.95 16.33 35.52
N MET A 4 11.95 16.58 36.84
CA MET A 4 10.98 16.00 37.79
C MET A 4 9.52 16.32 37.43
N ALA A 5 9.27 17.43 36.71
CA ALA A 5 7.94 17.81 36.23
C ALA A 5 7.40 16.85 35.15
N ALA A 6 8.28 16.37 34.26
CA ALA A 6 7.90 15.38 33.24
C ALA A 6 7.59 14.03 33.90
N ILE A 7 8.32 13.65 34.96
CA ILE A 7 8.06 12.41 35.71
C ILE A 7 6.71 12.48 36.43
N THR A 8 6.33 13.63 37.00
CA THR A 8 5.04 13.77 37.68
C THR A 8 3.83 13.75 36.73
N ASP A 9 3.95 14.35 35.54
CA ASP A 9 2.88 14.27 34.52
C ASP A 9 2.73 12.85 33.99
N TRP A 10 3.85 12.14 33.75
CA TRP A 10 3.84 10.76 33.27
C TRP A 10 3.20 9.78 34.27
N ILE A 11 3.49 9.93 35.57
CA ILE A 11 2.86 9.13 36.63
C ILE A 11 1.34 9.38 36.71
N SER A 12 0.89 10.60 36.36
CA SER A 12 -0.54 10.90 36.30
C SER A 12 -1.22 10.24 35.09
N GLU A 13 -0.52 10.18 33.95
CA GLU A 13 -1.01 9.57 32.72
C GLU A 13 -1.11 8.04 32.84
N GLU A 14 -0.09 7.37 33.37
CA GLU A 14 -0.08 5.92 33.60
C GLU A 14 -1.18 5.49 34.59
N ARG A 15 -1.41 6.30 35.63
CA ARG A 15 -2.51 6.07 36.59
C ARG A 15 -3.88 6.24 35.92
N ALA A 16 -4.06 7.28 35.11
CA ALA A 16 -5.32 7.50 34.38
C ALA A 16 -5.62 6.37 33.39
N LEU A 17 -4.61 5.89 32.65
CA LEU A 17 -4.72 4.74 31.77
C LEU A 17 -5.06 3.46 32.55
N THR A 18 -4.41 3.23 33.68
CA THR A 18 -4.70 2.08 34.55
C THR A 18 -6.12 2.12 35.10
N ASP A 19 -6.57 3.27 35.60
CA ASP A 19 -7.93 3.43 36.13
C ASP A 19 -8.99 3.26 35.04
N THR A 20 -8.70 3.76 33.83
CA THR A 20 -9.56 3.56 32.65
C THR A 20 -9.61 2.09 32.26
N PHE A 21 -8.46 1.42 32.14
CA PHE A 21 -8.37 -0.01 31.84
C PHE A 21 -9.21 -0.84 32.81
N ASN A 22 -8.98 -0.67 34.11
CA ASN A 22 -9.68 -1.43 35.17
C ASN A 22 -11.20 -1.18 35.19
N ARG A 23 -11.68 -0.05 34.66
CA ARG A 23 -13.11 0.24 34.57
C ARG A 23 -13.80 -0.63 33.51
N PHE A 24 -13.09 -0.99 32.43
CA PHE A 24 -13.63 -1.76 31.32
C PHE A 24 -13.24 -3.25 31.38
N ASP A 25 -12.21 -3.61 32.15
CA ASP A 25 -11.86 -5.00 32.51
C ASP A 25 -12.85 -5.54 33.57
N THR A 26 -14.10 -5.73 33.14
CA THR A 26 -15.22 -6.10 34.01
C THR A 26 -15.10 -7.51 34.58
N ASP A 27 -14.36 -8.38 33.91
CA ASP A 27 -14.11 -9.76 34.26
C ASP A 27 -12.79 -9.96 35.05
N PHE A 28 -12.02 -8.88 35.24
CA PHE A 28 -10.73 -8.90 35.93
C PHE A 28 -9.74 -9.89 35.31
N SER A 29 -9.82 -10.06 33.99
CA SER A 29 -8.94 -10.95 33.24
C SER A 29 -7.52 -10.38 33.13
N GLY A 30 -7.38 -9.06 33.29
CA GLY A 30 -6.15 -8.32 33.01
C GLY A 30 -5.97 -7.98 31.53
N GLU A 31 -6.97 -8.27 30.69
CA GLU A 31 -6.98 -8.03 29.25
C GLU A 31 -8.35 -7.45 28.81
N LEU A 32 -8.39 -6.67 27.74
CA LEU A 32 -9.64 -6.17 27.16
C LEU A 32 -9.93 -6.86 25.83
N THR A 33 -11.16 -7.37 25.71
CA THR A 33 -11.71 -7.89 24.44
C THR A 33 -12.00 -6.75 23.46
N ALA A 34 -12.19 -7.08 22.17
CA ALA A 34 -12.55 -6.10 21.14
C ALA A 34 -13.86 -5.36 21.47
N GLU A 35 -14.84 -6.04 22.06
CA GLU A 35 -16.10 -5.42 22.51
C GLU A 35 -15.89 -4.42 23.66
N GLN A 36 -15.09 -4.78 24.66
CA GLN A 36 -14.76 -3.89 25.79
C GLN A 36 -13.95 -2.68 25.31
N LEU A 37 -12.98 -2.87 24.42
CA LEU A 37 -12.23 -1.79 23.81
C LEU A 37 -13.11 -0.87 22.98
N LYS A 38 -14.05 -1.42 22.22
CA LYS A 38 -15.02 -0.62 21.47
C LYS A 38 -15.89 0.21 22.41
N GLU A 39 -16.38 -0.36 23.51
CA GLU A 39 -17.17 0.37 24.51
C GLU A 39 -16.35 1.49 25.16
N LEU A 40 -15.10 1.19 25.54
CA LEU A 40 -14.15 2.15 26.05
C LEU A 40 -13.95 3.30 25.06
N TYR A 41 -13.64 2.98 23.81
CA TYR A 41 -13.39 3.98 22.77
C TYR A 41 -14.64 4.84 22.47
N CYS A 42 -15.83 4.22 22.42
CA CYS A 42 -17.09 4.95 22.26
C CYS A 42 -17.42 5.88 23.44
N SER A 43 -16.81 5.66 24.62
CA SER A 43 -16.94 6.57 25.76
C SER A 43 -16.06 7.82 25.61
N ILE A 44 -15.04 7.76 24.76
CA ILE A 44 -14.07 8.84 24.51
C ILE A 44 -14.44 9.61 23.24
N GLN A 45 -14.84 8.91 22.18
CA GLN A 45 -15.08 9.47 20.85
C GLN A 45 -16.53 9.30 20.38
N ASP A 46 -17.10 10.37 19.85
CA ASP A 46 -18.44 10.37 19.25
C ASP A 46 -18.45 9.64 17.89
N GLY A 47 -19.46 8.80 17.68
CA GLY A 47 -19.69 8.06 16.42
C GLY A 47 -19.15 6.64 16.40
N GLY A 48 -18.23 6.30 17.30
CA GLY A 48 -17.67 4.96 17.46
C GLY A 48 -16.88 4.45 16.26
N ILE A 49 -16.24 3.31 16.44
CA ILE A 49 -15.51 2.57 15.40
C ILE A 49 -16.15 1.20 15.22
N SER A 50 -16.12 0.63 14.00
CA SER A 50 -16.72 -0.69 13.75
C SER A 50 -15.93 -1.78 14.48
N LEU A 51 -16.60 -2.86 14.91
CA LEU A 51 -15.93 -3.95 15.62
C LEU A 51 -14.77 -4.57 14.79
N PRO A 52 -14.92 -4.80 13.48
CA PRO A 52 -13.81 -5.27 12.65
C PRO A 52 -12.59 -4.36 12.63
N GLN A 53 -12.77 -3.04 12.75
CA GLN A 53 -11.65 -2.11 12.85
C GLN A 53 -10.98 -2.15 14.23
N VAL A 54 -11.73 -2.45 15.30
CA VAL A 54 -11.15 -2.68 16.63
C VAL A 54 -10.33 -3.96 16.63
N GLU A 55 -10.87 -5.04 16.10
CA GLU A 55 -10.16 -6.32 15.91
C GLU A 55 -8.87 -6.10 15.10
N ALA A 56 -8.95 -5.37 13.98
CA ALA A 56 -7.77 -5.06 13.18
C ALA A 56 -6.78 -4.09 13.86
N SER A 57 -7.22 -3.29 14.83
CA SER A 57 -6.32 -2.45 15.66
C SER A 57 -5.56 -3.31 16.65
N ILE A 58 -6.25 -4.27 17.29
CA ILE A 58 -5.65 -5.27 18.18
C ILE A 58 -4.64 -6.10 17.39
N ASP A 59 -5.02 -6.65 16.23
CA ASP A 59 -4.11 -7.44 15.38
C ASP A 59 -2.86 -6.68 14.94
N ALA A 60 -2.97 -5.36 14.77
CA ALA A 60 -1.86 -4.51 14.33
C ALA A 60 -0.86 -4.19 15.45
N VAL A 61 -1.32 -4.11 16.71
CA VAL A 61 -0.54 -3.61 17.84
C VAL A 61 -0.25 -4.69 18.87
N CYS A 62 -1.27 -5.47 19.23
CA CYS A 62 -1.22 -6.41 20.34
C CYS A 62 -0.50 -7.71 19.99
N ALA A 63 0.07 -8.30 21.04
CA ALA A 63 0.60 -9.65 20.98
C ALA A 63 -0.48 -10.72 20.85
N ALA A 64 -1.69 -10.47 21.36
CA ALA A 64 -2.81 -11.41 21.49
C ALA A 64 -4.06 -10.91 20.75
N GLU A 65 -5.14 -11.71 20.76
CA GLU A 65 -6.47 -11.31 20.25
C GLU A 65 -7.22 -10.40 21.25
N THR A 66 -6.56 -10.06 22.35
CA THR A 66 -7.01 -9.20 23.43
C THR A 66 -5.91 -8.17 23.70
N CYS A 67 -6.28 -7.05 24.32
CA CYS A 67 -5.38 -5.95 24.63
C CYS A 67 -4.99 -5.97 26.09
N ASP A 68 -3.69 -6.10 26.39
CA ASP A 68 -3.21 -5.93 27.75
C ASP A 68 -3.13 -4.45 28.15
N ARG A 69 -2.79 -4.19 29.42
CA ARG A 69 -2.73 -2.83 29.96
C ARG A 69 -1.59 -2.01 29.36
N GLN A 70 -0.47 -2.65 29.04
CA GLN A 70 0.72 -2.00 28.50
C GLN A 70 0.50 -1.57 27.05
N GLU A 71 -0.28 -2.35 26.29
CA GLU A 71 -0.62 -2.12 24.88
C GLU A 71 -1.80 -1.15 24.70
N LEU A 72 -2.59 -0.88 25.74
CA LEU A 72 -3.82 -0.07 25.66
C LEU A 72 -3.61 1.27 24.95
N PHE A 73 -2.55 2.01 25.28
CA PHE A 73 -2.31 3.31 24.68
C PHE A 73 -2.05 3.21 23.17
N ASP A 74 -1.25 2.23 22.76
CA ASP A 74 -0.89 2.03 21.35
C ASP A 74 -2.10 1.55 20.55
N VAL A 75 -2.93 0.65 21.11
CA VAL A 75 -4.19 0.21 20.49
C VAL A 75 -5.15 1.39 20.34
N LEU A 76 -5.30 2.24 21.36
CA LEU A 76 -6.17 3.42 21.26
C LEU A 76 -5.68 4.41 20.20
N ASN A 77 -4.37 4.60 20.06
CA ASN A 77 -3.80 5.43 19.00
C ASN A 77 -4.07 4.83 17.60
N GLU A 78 -3.93 3.51 17.45
CA GLU A 78 -4.22 2.82 16.20
C GLU A 78 -5.72 2.87 15.86
N MET A 79 -6.60 2.74 16.87
CA MET A 79 -8.04 2.93 16.72
C MET A 79 -8.37 4.37 16.30
N ASP A 80 -7.73 5.39 16.89
CA ASP A 80 -7.87 6.79 16.48
C ASP A 80 -7.44 7.01 15.03
N ARG A 81 -6.28 6.47 14.63
CA ARG A 81 -5.81 6.52 13.24
C ARG A 81 -6.83 5.91 12.28
N ARG A 82 -7.34 4.71 12.59
CA ARG A 82 -8.34 4.00 11.77
C ARG A 82 -9.67 4.76 11.75
N TYR A 83 -10.12 5.33 12.87
CA TYR A 83 -11.34 6.13 12.94
C TYR A 83 -11.31 7.33 11.98
N PHE A 84 -10.24 8.11 11.99
CA PHE A 84 -10.10 9.26 11.08
C PHE A 84 -10.03 8.82 9.61
N LEU A 85 -9.28 7.76 9.32
CA LEU A 85 -9.20 7.22 7.95
C LEU A 85 -10.54 6.68 7.46
N VAL A 86 -11.25 5.89 8.26
CA VAL A 86 -12.58 5.37 7.92
C VAL A 86 -13.52 6.52 7.59
N ARG A 87 -13.52 7.58 8.40
CA ARG A 87 -14.37 8.74 8.16
C ARG A 87 -14.07 9.36 6.80
N ASP A 88 -12.80 9.62 6.48
CA ASP A 88 -12.41 10.22 5.20
C ASP A 88 -12.74 9.29 4.01
N LEU A 89 -12.50 7.99 4.16
CA LEU A 89 -12.80 6.98 3.15
C LEU A 89 -14.31 6.81 2.90
N GLN A 90 -15.15 7.01 3.92
CA GLN A 90 -16.60 7.02 3.75
C GLN A 90 -17.06 8.15 2.81
N TRP A 91 -16.43 9.32 2.87
CA TRP A 91 -16.73 10.42 1.94
C TRP A 91 -16.34 10.06 0.50
N GLU A 92 -15.15 9.50 0.29
CA GLU A 92 -14.69 9.04 -1.02
C GLU A 92 -15.59 7.93 -1.59
N PHE A 93 -16.01 6.99 -0.73
CA PHE A 93 -16.96 5.96 -1.11
C PHE A 93 -18.31 6.55 -1.53
N ALA A 94 -18.85 7.49 -0.75
CA ALA A 94 -20.12 8.16 -1.06
C ALA A 94 -20.05 8.98 -2.36
N LEU A 95 -18.89 9.54 -2.69
CA LEU A 95 -18.66 10.25 -3.96
C LEU A 95 -18.72 9.30 -5.17
N LEU A 96 -18.26 8.07 -5.01
CA LEU A 96 -18.28 7.03 -6.03
C LEU A 96 -19.65 6.33 -6.11
N ASP A 97 -20.35 6.14 -4.99
CA ASP A 97 -21.71 5.63 -4.91
C ASP A 97 -22.75 6.73 -5.23
N ARG A 98 -22.69 7.27 -6.45
CA ARG A 98 -23.58 8.35 -6.91
C ARG A 98 -25.06 8.02 -6.82
N GLU A 99 -25.40 6.73 -6.80
CA GLU A 99 -26.77 6.23 -6.76
C GLU A 99 -27.25 5.93 -5.33
N ASN A 100 -26.39 6.13 -4.31
CA ASN A 100 -26.63 5.82 -2.89
C ASN A 100 -27.17 4.40 -2.68
N LYS A 101 -26.60 3.43 -3.40
CA LYS A 101 -26.98 2.01 -3.30
C LYS A 101 -26.32 1.30 -2.12
N GLY A 102 -25.40 1.97 -1.41
CA GLY A 102 -24.54 1.40 -0.40
C GLY A 102 -23.45 0.49 -0.99
N THR A 103 -23.26 0.49 -2.32
CA THR A 103 -22.30 -0.36 -3.02
C THR A 103 -21.70 0.36 -4.23
N ILE A 104 -20.41 0.13 -4.49
CA ILE A 104 -19.69 0.62 -5.67
C ILE A 104 -19.26 -0.53 -6.58
N SER A 105 -18.89 -0.23 -7.83
CA SER A 105 -18.41 -1.26 -8.75
C SER A 105 -17.03 -1.79 -8.35
N GLU A 106 -16.66 -3.01 -8.76
CA GLU A 106 -15.31 -3.54 -8.54
C GLU A 106 -14.21 -2.64 -9.12
N LYS A 107 -14.51 -1.94 -10.22
CA LYS A 107 -13.58 -1.00 -10.84
C LYS A 107 -13.36 0.24 -9.99
N ASP A 108 -14.42 0.79 -9.41
CA ASP A 108 -14.34 1.98 -8.56
C ASP A 108 -13.69 1.65 -7.23
N ALA A 109 -14.03 0.51 -6.63
CA ALA A 109 -13.35 0.03 -5.42
C ALA A 109 -11.85 -0.18 -5.68
N ARG A 110 -11.47 -0.81 -6.81
CA ARG A 110 -10.05 -0.94 -7.18
C ARG A 110 -9.35 0.42 -7.26
N PHE A 111 -10.02 1.42 -7.81
CA PHE A 111 -9.49 2.78 -7.88
C PHE A 111 -9.24 3.37 -6.49
N VAL A 112 -10.17 3.17 -5.53
CA VAL A 112 -9.98 3.60 -4.13
C VAL A 112 -8.77 2.89 -3.51
N PHE A 113 -8.65 1.57 -3.65
CA PHE A 113 -7.47 0.84 -3.15
C PHE A 113 -6.16 1.35 -3.76
N GLN A 114 -6.15 1.62 -5.07
CA GLN A 114 -4.98 2.18 -5.74
C GLN A 114 -4.63 3.58 -5.23
N ALA A 115 -5.63 4.42 -4.97
CA ALA A 115 -5.41 5.76 -4.46
C ALA A 115 -4.93 5.77 -3.00
N VAL A 116 -5.43 4.84 -2.18
CA VAL A 116 -5.11 4.79 -0.74
C VAL A 116 -3.78 4.09 -0.48
N HIS A 117 -3.48 3.00 -1.19
CA HIS A 117 -2.25 2.23 -1.00
C HIS A 117 -1.10 2.69 -1.91
N ASP A 118 -1.37 3.49 -2.95
CA ASP A 118 -0.39 4.06 -3.88
C ASP A 118 0.61 3.02 -4.42
N ASP A 119 1.92 3.24 -4.23
CA ASP A 119 3.00 2.34 -4.64
C ASP A 119 2.92 0.94 -3.99
N PHE A 120 2.16 0.78 -2.90
CA PHE A 120 1.96 -0.49 -2.21
C PHE A 120 0.73 -1.27 -2.69
N PHE A 121 -0.01 -0.74 -3.67
CA PHE A 121 -1.14 -1.47 -4.25
C PHE A 121 -0.69 -2.71 -5.02
N SER A 122 -1.02 -3.90 -4.50
CA SER A 122 -0.82 -5.17 -5.21
C SER A 122 -2.08 -5.60 -5.97
N HIS A 123 -1.95 -5.76 -7.28
CA HIS A 123 -3.04 -6.30 -8.11
C HIS A 123 -3.43 -7.74 -7.70
N ARG A 124 -2.47 -8.53 -7.20
CA ARG A 124 -2.71 -9.91 -6.78
C ARG A 124 -3.50 -9.97 -5.48
N ARG A 125 -3.18 -9.10 -4.51
CA ARG A 125 -3.95 -8.93 -3.27
C ARG A 125 -5.36 -8.44 -3.55
N TRP A 126 -5.52 -7.49 -4.46
CA TRP A 126 -6.84 -7.08 -4.96
C TRP A 126 -7.66 -8.27 -5.51
N LEU A 127 -7.04 -9.13 -6.32
CA LEU A 127 -7.71 -10.35 -6.83
C LEU A 127 -7.97 -11.38 -5.73
N LYS A 128 -7.10 -11.49 -4.71
CA LYS A 128 -7.31 -12.35 -3.53
C LYS A 128 -8.52 -11.86 -2.73
N PHE A 129 -8.60 -10.56 -2.47
CA PHE A 129 -9.75 -9.89 -1.85
C PHE A 129 -11.04 -10.20 -2.64
N LEU A 130 -11.07 -9.95 -3.95
CA LEU A 130 -12.27 -10.23 -4.76
C LEU A 130 -12.73 -11.70 -4.69
N ARG A 131 -11.80 -12.63 -4.55
CA ARG A 131 -12.10 -14.07 -4.42
C ARG A 131 -12.55 -14.47 -3.01
N SER A 132 -12.12 -13.76 -1.97
CA SER A 132 -12.50 -14.04 -0.58
C SER A 132 -13.85 -13.44 -0.19
N ARG A 133 -14.43 -12.58 -1.04
CA ARG A 133 -15.76 -12.01 -0.83
C ARG A 133 -16.84 -13.09 -0.79
N ALA A 134 -17.84 -12.90 0.06
CA ALA A 134 -19.00 -13.80 0.15
C ALA A 134 -19.82 -13.86 -1.15
N ALA A 135 -19.84 -12.77 -1.93
CA ALA A 135 -20.53 -12.67 -3.21
C ALA A 135 -19.59 -12.11 -4.31
N PRO A 136 -18.77 -12.94 -4.95
CA PRO A 136 -17.92 -12.48 -6.05
C PRO A 136 -18.74 -11.93 -7.23
N GLY A 137 -18.32 -10.80 -7.81
CA GLY A 137 -19.00 -10.16 -8.95
C GLY A 137 -20.19 -9.26 -8.60
N SER A 138 -20.60 -9.16 -7.32
CA SER A 138 -21.56 -8.14 -6.89
C SER A 138 -20.87 -6.81 -6.59
N GLY A 139 -21.66 -5.72 -6.48
CA GLY A 139 -21.17 -4.44 -5.96
C GLY A 139 -20.50 -4.61 -4.59
N ILE A 140 -19.52 -3.77 -4.30
CA ILE A 140 -18.72 -3.80 -3.06
C ILE A 140 -19.28 -2.76 -2.10
N SER A 141 -19.69 -3.20 -0.92
CA SER A 141 -20.11 -2.32 0.16
C SER A 141 -18.91 -1.74 0.92
N PHE A 142 -19.08 -0.58 1.55
CA PHE A 142 -18.00 0.03 2.34
C PHE A 142 -17.53 -0.88 3.49
N ALA A 143 -18.47 -1.58 4.14
CA ALA A 143 -18.15 -2.52 5.22
C ALA A 143 -17.23 -3.67 4.79
N GLU A 144 -17.26 -4.07 3.50
CA GLU A 144 -16.34 -5.11 2.98
C GLU A 144 -14.90 -4.60 2.81
N ILE A 145 -14.71 -3.28 2.66
CA ILE A 145 -13.41 -2.69 2.29
C ILE A 145 -12.84 -1.74 3.35
N GLU A 146 -13.61 -1.38 4.38
CA GLU A 146 -13.16 -0.40 5.38
C GLU A 146 -11.87 -0.86 6.08
N VAL A 147 -11.79 -2.13 6.50
CA VAL A 147 -10.59 -2.67 7.16
C VAL A 147 -9.40 -2.72 6.19
N PRO A 148 -9.50 -3.41 5.02
CA PRO A 148 -8.39 -3.47 4.07
C PRO A 148 -7.86 -2.12 3.59
N LEU A 149 -8.71 -1.09 3.50
CA LEU A 149 -8.28 0.26 3.12
C LEU A 149 -7.50 0.97 4.23
N CYS A 150 -7.80 0.69 5.50
CA CYS A 150 -7.13 1.30 6.63
C CYS A 150 -5.84 0.60 7.05
N ASP A 151 -5.65 -0.65 6.63
CA ASP A 151 -4.43 -1.40 6.91
C ASP A 151 -3.21 -0.72 6.26
N ILE A 152 -2.17 -0.48 7.06
CA ILE A 152 -0.91 0.08 6.58
C ILE A 152 -0.16 -1.03 5.86
N PRO A 153 0.17 -0.87 4.57
CA PRO A 153 0.99 -1.84 3.88
C PRO A 153 2.36 -1.99 4.55
N THR A 154 2.65 -3.16 5.12
CA THR A 154 3.95 -3.46 5.71
C THR A 154 4.92 -3.97 4.64
N MET A 155 6.23 -3.92 4.89
CA MET A 155 7.22 -4.51 3.97
C MET A 155 6.98 -6.01 3.76
N ASP A 156 6.53 -6.71 4.80
CA ASP A 156 6.13 -8.11 4.74
C ASP A 156 5.13 -8.38 3.60
N TRP A 157 4.27 -7.42 3.27
CA TRP A 157 3.32 -7.56 2.16
C TRP A 157 4.01 -7.62 0.79
N LEU A 158 5.07 -6.85 0.61
CA LEU A 158 5.87 -6.84 -0.61
C LEU A 158 6.74 -8.11 -0.70
N ASP A 159 7.21 -8.62 0.43
CA ASP A 159 8.02 -9.84 0.46
C ASP A 159 7.18 -11.11 0.30
N GLU A 160 5.98 -11.16 0.88
CA GLU A 160 4.97 -12.17 0.53
C GLU A 160 4.72 -12.18 -0.97
N GLU A 161 4.55 -11.01 -1.61
CA GLU A 161 4.32 -10.93 -3.06
C GLU A 161 5.52 -11.45 -3.86
N LYS A 162 6.76 -11.11 -3.48
CA LYS A 162 7.97 -11.67 -4.10
C LYS A 162 8.05 -13.19 -3.95
N GLN A 163 7.72 -13.72 -2.77
CA GLN A 163 7.70 -15.17 -2.53
C GLN A 163 6.63 -15.84 -3.39
N ASP A 164 5.45 -15.24 -3.46
CA ASP A 164 4.32 -15.72 -4.26
C ASP A 164 4.59 -15.66 -5.77
N GLU A 165 5.38 -14.69 -6.23
CA GLU A 165 5.90 -14.65 -7.59
C GLU A 165 6.95 -15.74 -7.83
N GLY A 166 7.85 -15.95 -6.86
CA GLY A 166 8.85 -17.00 -6.89
C GLY A 166 8.22 -18.39 -7.01
N SER A 167 7.22 -18.67 -6.17
CA SER A 167 6.48 -19.93 -6.15
C SER A 167 5.66 -20.13 -7.43
N ALA A 168 5.02 -19.09 -7.95
CA ALA A 168 4.29 -19.16 -9.22
C ALA A 168 5.23 -19.40 -10.42
N LYS A 169 6.40 -18.76 -10.44
CA LYS A 169 7.45 -19.00 -11.46
C LYS A 169 7.96 -20.43 -11.37
N GLU A 170 8.17 -20.96 -10.17
CA GLU A 170 8.58 -22.35 -9.94
C GLU A 170 7.49 -23.35 -10.36
N GLU A 171 6.22 -23.11 -10.02
CA GLU A 171 5.10 -23.97 -10.41
C GLU A 171 4.89 -23.96 -11.93
N ALA A 172 5.00 -22.81 -12.58
CA ALA A 172 4.96 -22.70 -14.03
C ALA A 172 6.09 -23.51 -14.69
N LEU A 173 7.29 -23.48 -14.10
CA LEU A 173 8.42 -24.30 -14.54
C LEU A 173 8.13 -25.79 -14.37
N LYS A 174 7.57 -26.22 -13.22
CA LYS A 174 7.15 -27.61 -12.97
C LYS A 174 6.09 -28.07 -13.96
N ARG A 175 5.05 -27.27 -14.21
CA ARG A 175 4.01 -27.57 -15.20
C ARG A 175 4.58 -27.69 -16.61
N LYS A 176 5.55 -26.85 -16.98
CA LYS A 176 6.24 -26.95 -18.26
C LYS A 176 7.03 -28.27 -18.38
N GLN A 177 7.77 -28.65 -17.33
CA GLN A 177 8.50 -29.92 -17.28
C GLN A 177 7.57 -31.14 -17.27
N GLU A 178 6.43 -31.08 -16.59
CA GLU A 178 5.41 -32.14 -16.61
C GLU A 178 4.77 -32.29 -17.98
N LYS A 179 4.46 -31.17 -18.65
CA LYS A 179 3.93 -31.17 -20.01
C LYS A 179 4.92 -31.80 -20.99
N GLU A 180 6.20 -31.43 -20.91
CA GLU A 180 7.26 -32.03 -21.75
C GLU A 180 7.40 -33.54 -21.48
N ARG A 181 7.34 -33.99 -20.22
CA ARG A 181 7.35 -35.41 -19.86
C ARG A 181 6.11 -36.14 -20.41
N ALA A 182 4.92 -35.57 -20.26
CA ALA A 182 3.67 -36.13 -20.76
C ALA A 182 3.65 -36.24 -22.30
N GLU A 183 4.20 -35.25 -23.01
CA GLU A 183 4.35 -35.29 -24.47
C GLU A 183 5.34 -36.39 -24.90
N GLU A 184 6.44 -36.58 -24.17
CA GLU A 184 7.39 -37.67 -24.44
C GLU A 184 6.78 -39.06 -24.18
N GLU A 185 6.03 -39.22 -23.08
CA GLU A 185 5.30 -40.44 -22.76
C GLU A 185 4.20 -40.74 -23.78
N ALA A 186 3.44 -39.73 -24.21
CA ALA A 186 2.44 -39.86 -25.26
C ALA A 186 3.08 -40.30 -26.59
N ARG A 187 4.27 -39.79 -26.92
CA ARG A 187 5.02 -40.22 -28.11
C ARG A 187 5.43 -41.70 -28.00
N LYS A 188 5.93 -42.13 -26.85
CA LYS A 188 6.29 -43.55 -26.59
C LYS A 188 5.06 -44.47 -26.64
N ALA A 189 3.93 -44.03 -26.06
CA ALA A 189 2.68 -44.77 -26.08
C ALA A 189 2.11 -44.90 -27.50
N ALA A 190 2.17 -43.84 -28.31
CA ALA A 190 1.77 -43.88 -29.72
C ALA A 190 2.63 -44.85 -30.54
N GLU A 191 3.95 -44.87 -30.31
CA GLU A 191 4.85 -45.82 -30.98
C GLU A 191 4.54 -47.27 -30.59
N ASN A 192 4.28 -47.54 -29.30
CA ASN A 192 3.90 -48.86 -28.82
C ASN A 192 2.52 -49.30 -29.32
N LYS A 193 1.54 -48.39 -29.35
CA LYS A 193 0.21 -48.65 -29.90
C LYS A 193 0.28 -48.99 -31.38
N ALA A 194 1.09 -48.27 -32.16
CA ALA A 194 1.30 -48.57 -33.57
C ALA A 194 1.95 -49.95 -33.80
N LYS A 195 2.85 -50.39 -32.91
CA LYS A 195 3.42 -51.75 -32.93
C LYS A 195 2.36 -52.81 -32.61
N LEU A 196 1.54 -52.59 -31.59
CA LEU A 196 0.46 -53.51 -31.20
C LEU A 196 -0.66 -53.61 -32.25
N GLU A 197 -1.04 -52.50 -32.89
CA GLU A 197 -2.05 -52.51 -33.95
C GLU A 197 -1.59 -53.29 -35.18
N LYS A 198 -0.30 -53.18 -35.55
CA LYS A 198 0.29 -54.03 -36.61
C LYS A 198 0.23 -55.51 -36.25
N GLU A 199 0.48 -55.87 -34.99
CA GLU A 199 0.38 -57.26 -34.52
C GLU A 199 -1.08 -57.75 -34.44
N ALA A 200 -2.00 -56.92 -33.96
CA ALA A 200 -3.42 -57.24 -33.85
C ALA A 200 -4.09 -57.39 -35.22
N ALA A 201 -3.72 -56.58 -36.21
CA ALA A 201 -4.17 -56.74 -37.59
C ALA A 201 -3.75 -58.10 -38.16
N LYS A 202 -2.53 -58.55 -37.85
CA LYS A 202 -2.05 -59.89 -38.22
C LYS A 202 -2.89 -61.00 -37.58
N ARG A 203 -3.25 -60.87 -36.30
CA ARG A 203 -4.11 -61.85 -35.59
C ARG A 203 -5.57 -61.84 -36.04
N ARG A 204 -6.14 -60.68 -36.39
CA ARG A 204 -7.52 -60.56 -36.90
C ARG A 204 -7.70 -61.22 -38.26
N ALA A 205 -6.70 -61.10 -39.13
CA ALA A 205 -6.69 -61.84 -40.40
C ALA A 205 -6.70 -63.36 -40.18
N GLU A 206 -6.05 -63.85 -39.13
CA GLU A 206 -6.03 -65.28 -38.78
C GLU A 206 -7.35 -65.75 -38.13
N ALA A 207 -7.96 -64.94 -37.27
CA ALA A 207 -9.20 -65.27 -36.58
C ALA A 207 -10.45 -65.23 -37.48
N ALA A 208 -10.51 -64.31 -38.45
CA ALA A 208 -11.60 -64.28 -39.44
C ALA A 208 -11.67 -65.58 -40.26
N ARG A 209 -10.51 -66.23 -40.48
CA ARG A 209 -10.43 -67.54 -41.12
C ARG A 209 -11.05 -68.66 -40.28
N ARG A 210 -11.01 -68.56 -38.94
CA ARG A 210 -11.57 -69.57 -38.01
C ARG A 210 -13.05 -69.35 -37.70
N LYS A 211 -13.55 -68.11 -37.75
CA LYS A 211 -14.95 -67.80 -37.42
C LYS A 211 -15.94 -68.23 -38.52
N ALA A 212 -15.50 -68.22 -39.78
CA ALA A 212 -16.27 -68.79 -40.89
C ALA A 212 -16.60 -70.28 -40.68
N ASP A 213 -15.75 -71.01 -39.95
CA ASP A 213 -15.91 -72.44 -39.70
C ASP A 213 -16.87 -72.76 -38.53
N ALA A 214 -17.17 -71.81 -37.64
CA ALA A 214 -17.93 -72.03 -36.39
C ALA A 214 -19.43 -71.62 -36.48
N GLU A 215 -19.78 -70.62 -37.29
CA GLU A 215 -21.16 -70.12 -37.45
C GLU A 215 -22.11 -71.13 -38.15
N ALA A 216 -21.57 -72.24 -38.65
CA ALA A 216 -22.35 -73.38 -39.14
C ALA A 216 -22.97 -74.24 -38.01
N ALA A 217 -22.48 -74.15 -36.76
CA ALA A 217 -22.85 -75.08 -35.68
C ALA A 217 -23.93 -74.57 -34.71
N GLU A 218 -24.14 -73.25 -34.61
CA GLU A 218 -24.92 -72.65 -33.51
C GLU A 218 -26.44 -72.55 -33.77
N LYS A 219 -26.90 -72.73 -35.01
CA LYS A 219 -28.35 -72.69 -35.35
C LYS A 219 -29.18 -73.86 -34.80
N LYS A 220 -28.63 -74.70 -33.91
CA LYS A 220 -29.25 -75.95 -33.43
C LYS A 220 -29.74 -75.92 -31.97
N ALA A 221 -29.45 -74.88 -31.18
CA ALA A 221 -29.63 -74.94 -29.72
C ALA A 221 -30.75 -74.07 -29.11
N GLU A 222 -31.46 -73.25 -29.88
CA GLU A 222 -32.36 -72.20 -29.33
C GLU A 222 -33.81 -72.68 -29.02
N GLN A 223 -34.03 -73.99 -28.83
CA GLN A 223 -35.39 -74.56 -28.73
C GLN A 223 -35.85 -74.92 -27.30
N GLU A 224 -35.08 -74.60 -26.25
CA GLU A 224 -35.27 -75.15 -24.89
C GLU A 224 -35.74 -74.14 -23.81
N GLU A 225 -36.10 -72.90 -24.17
CA GLU A 225 -36.34 -71.80 -23.21
C GLU A 225 -37.80 -71.65 -22.67
N LEU A 226 -38.69 -72.63 -22.78
CA LEU A 226 -40.14 -72.40 -22.50
C LEU A 226 -40.67 -72.89 -21.14
N GLU A 227 -39.89 -73.55 -20.29
CA GLU A 227 -40.49 -74.41 -19.24
C GLU A 227 -40.60 -73.85 -17.81
N ARG A 228 -40.17 -72.62 -17.50
CA ARG A 228 -39.95 -72.22 -16.10
C ARG A 228 -40.92 -71.17 -15.54
N LYS A 229 -42.23 -71.33 -15.72
CA LYS A 229 -43.29 -70.41 -15.23
C LYS A 229 -44.16 -70.92 -14.04
N ALA A 230 -43.79 -71.99 -13.33
CA ALA A 230 -44.67 -72.68 -12.37
C ALA A 230 -44.51 -72.37 -10.84
N LYS A 231 -43.89 -71.27 -10.40
CA LYS A 231 -43.62 -71.01 -8.95
C LYS A 231 -44.31 -69.77 -8.38
N LYS A 232 -45.64 -69.74 -8.29
CA LYS A 232 -46.38 -68.59 -7.70
C LYS A 232 -47.50 -68.91 -6.70
N GLU A 233 -47.62 -70.12 -6.18
CA GLU A 233 -48.66 -70.50 -5.18
C GLU A 233 -48.20 -70.47 -3.70
N GLU A 234 -46.96 -70.08 -3.40
CA GLU A 234 -46.37 -70.20 -2.04
C GLU A 234 -46.67 -69.01 -1.10
N GLU A 235 -47.28 -67.92 -1.57
CA GLU A 235 -47.21 -66.63 -0.87
C GLU A 235 -48.35 -66.35 0.13
N GLU A 236 -49.42 -67.15 0.14
CA GLU A 236 -50.64 -66.79 0.88
C GLU A 236 -50.63 -67.20 2.37
N ARG A 237 -49.73 -68.10 2.80
CA ARG A 237 -49.65 -68.55 4.21
C ARG A 237 -48.92 -67.61 5.18
N LYS A 238 -48.27 -66.54 4.70
CA LYS A 238 -47.41 -65.67 5.54
C LYS A 238 -48.13 -64.57 6.33
N ARG A 239 -49.41 -64.27 6.02
CA ARG A 239 -50.05 -63.06 6.55
C ARG A 239 -50.60 -63.14 7.98
N GLN A 240 -50.89 -64.32 8.53
CA GLN A 240 -51.57 -64.44 9.83
C GLN A 240 -50.64 -64.50 11.06
N ARG A 241 -49.31 -64.55 10.88
CA ARG A 241 -48.33 -64.57 11.99
C ARG A 241 -47.81 -63.20 12.42
N LEU A 242 -48.14 -62.12 11.69
CA LEU A 242 -47.51 -60.81 11.88
C LEU A 242 -48.20 -59.90 12.92
N GLU A 243 -49.41 -60.24 13.37
CA GLU A 243 -50.23 -59.33 14.18
C GLU A 243 -50.05 -59.54 15.70
N GLU A 244 -49.63 -60.73 16.13
CA GLU A 244 -49.42 -61.05 17.55
C GLU A 244 -48.02 -60.65 18.06
N ASP A 245 -47.00 -60.69 17.18
CA ASP A 245 -45.63 -60.25 17.48
C ASP A 245 -45.51 -58.72 17.65
N ALA A 246 -46.44 -57.95 17.06
CA ALA A 246 -46.39 -56.48 17.09
C ALA A 246 -46.67 -55.87 18.48
N LYS A 247 -47.39 -56.57 19.37
CA LYS A 247 -47.73 -56.05 20.71
C LYS A 247 -46.64 -56.29 21.75
N ARG A 248 -45.82 -57.35 21.61
CA ARG A 248 -44.70 -57.62 22.54
C ARG A 248 -43.50 -56.70 22.28
N LEU A 249 -43.25 -56.31 21.03
CA LEU A 249 -42.16 -55.37 20.69
C LEU A 249 -42.32 -53.98 21.35
N SER A 250 -43.56 -53.48 21.47
CA SER A 250 -43.82 -52.11 21.94
C SER A 250 -43.44 -51.86 23.40
N GLU A 251 -43.47 -52.89 24.26
CA GLU A 251 -43.24 -52.76 25.70
C GLU A 251 -41.75 -52.96 26.06
N GLU A 252 -41.04 -53.74 25.24
CA GLU A 252 -39.60 -53.97 25.33
C GLU A 252 -38.80 -52.79 24.73
N GLU A 253 -39.30 -52.18 23.66
CA GLU A 253 -38.72 -50.96 23.06
C GLU A 253 -38.74 -49.75 24.03
N ALA A 254 -39.73 -49.65 24.92
CA ALA A 254 -39.82 -48.54 25.86
C ALA A 254 -38.71 -48.58 26.93
N LYS A 255 -38.35 -49.78 27.41
CA LYS A 255 -37.30 -49.97 28.41
C LYS A 255 -35.90 -49.83 27.83
N GLN A 256 -35.71 -50.25 26.58
CA GLN A 256 -34.43 -50.06 25.88
C GLN A 256 -34.12 -48.59 25.63
N ARG A 257 -35.13 -47.76 25.36
CA ARG A 257 -34.94 -46.31 25.15
C ARG A 257 -34.45 -45.58 26.41
N GLU A 258 -34.92 -45.97 27.59
CA GLU A 258 -34.53 -45.33 28.86
C GLU A 258 -33.08 -45.68 29.26
N GLU A 259 -32.65 -46.93 29.03
CA GLU A 259 -31.27 -47.35 29.27
C GLU A 259 -30.29 -46.78 28.22
N GLU A 260 -30.72 -46.70 26.96
CA GLU A 260 -29.95 -46.06 25.88
C GLU A 260 -29.75 -44.56 26.13
N GLU A 261 -30.75 -43.85 26.67
CA GLU A 261 -30.64 -42.43 27.00
C GLU A 261 -29.61 -42.18 28.12
N ARG A 262 -29.53 -43.07 29.12
CA ARG A 262 -28.52 -42.97 30.19
C ARG A 262 -27.09 -43.20 29.68
N LEU A 263 -26.90 -44.17 28.79
CA LEU A 263 -25.59 -44.44 28.17
C LEU A 263 -25.15 -43.28 27.25
N ARG A 264 -26.09 -42.67 26.52
CA ARG A 264 -25.82 -41.46 25.71
C ARG A 264 -25.36 -40.28 26.56
N GLN A 265 -25.96 -40.08 27.74
CA GLN A 265 -25.54 -39.00 28.65
C GLN A 265 -24.13 -39.20 29.21
N GLU A 266 -23.72 -40.45 29.47
CA GLU A 266 -22.38 -40.77 29.96
C GLU A 266 -21.32 -40.66 28.85
N GLU A 267 -21.65 -41.09 27.62
CA GLU A 267 -20.79 -40.95 26.45
C GLU A 267 -20.56 -39.48 26.08
N VAL A 268 -21.59 -38.63 26.18
CA VAL A 268 -21.46 -37.18 25.98
C VAL A 268 -20.45 -36.56 26.97
N LYS A 269 -20.52 -36.90 28.26
CA LYS A 269 -19.57 -36.40 29.27
C LYS A 269 -18.13 -36.83 28.99
N ARG A 270 -17.92 -38.07 28.54
CA ARG A 270 -16.59 -38.57 28.18
C ARG A 270 -16.03 -37.84 26.95
N LEU A 271 -16.87 -37.57 25.95
CA LEU A 271 -16.49 -36.81 24.75
C LEU A 271 -16.20 -35.34 25.07
N GLU A 272 -16.92 -34.74 26.02
CA GLU A 272 -16.64 -33.37 26.49
C GLU A 272 -15.27 -33.28 27.19
N GLU A 273 -14.93 -34.25 28.06
CA GLU A 273 -13.63 -34.27 28.74
C GLU A 273 -12.46 -34.54 27.77
N GLU A 274 -12.64 -35.43 26.80
CA GLU A 274 -11.63 -35.68 25.75
C GLU A 274 -11.48 -34.46 24.84
N GLY A 275 -12.59 -33.77 24.52
CA GLY A 275 -12.59 -32.51 23.79
C GLY A 275 -11.81 -31.42 24.51
N ARG A 276 -11.96 -31.30 25.83
CA ARG A 276 -11.20 -30.34 26.64
C ARG A 276 -9.69 -30.61 26.59
N LYS A 277 -9.27 -31.88 26.73
CA LYS A 277 -7.84 -32.26 26.67
C LYS A 277 -7.23 -32.06 25.27
N ARG A 278 -8.03 -32.18 24.20
CA ARG A 278 -7.56 -31.84 22.83
C ARG A 278 -7.38 -30.34 22.66
N ARG A 279 -8.32 -29.52 23.14
CA ARG A 279 -8.20 -28.05 23.11
C ARG A 279 -6.97 -27.56 23.87
N GLU A 280 -6.72 -28.08 25.08
CA GLU A 280 -5.53 -27.73 25.88
C GLU A 280 -4.21 -28.09 25.16
N LYS A 281 -4.15 -29.21 24.41
CA LYS A 281 -2.98 -29.58 23.60
C LYS A 281 -2.84 -28.74 22.34
N GLU A 282 -3.94 -28.42 21.67
CA GLU A 282 -3.96 -27.57 20.48
C GLU A 282 -3.55 -26.14 20.84
N GLU A 283 -4.02 -25.58 21.96
CA GLU A 283 -3.58 -24.28 22.48
C GLU A 283 -2.08 -24.29 22.83
N ALA A 284 -1.56 -25.36 23.42
CA ALA A 284 -0.14 -25.49 23.72
C ALA A 284 0.72 -25.55 22.44
N GLU A 285 0.28 -26.28 21.42
CA GLU A 285 0.94 -26.31 20.11
C GLU A 285 0.85 -24.96 19.37
N GLN A 286 -0.28 -24.25 19.47
CA GLN A 286 -0.44 -22.92 18.90
C GLN A 286 0.45 -21.90 19.58
N LYS A 287 0.57 -21.93 20.91
CA LYS A 287 1.51 -21.09 21.67
C LYS A 287 2.96 -21.35 21.26
N GLY A 288 3.36 -22.62 21.11
CA GLY A 288 4.69 -22.99 20.61
C GLY A 288 4.98 -22.46 19.20
N LYS A 289 4.02 -22.60 18.27
CA LYS A 289 4.15 -22.07 16.90
C LYS A 289 4.21 -20.55 16.85
N LYS A 290 3.44 -19.86 17.69
CA LYS A 290 3.43 -18.39 17.78
C LYS A 290 4.75 -17.84 18.35
N GLU A 291 5.33 -18.52 19.35
CA GLU A 291 6.64 -18.16 19.90
C GLU A 291 7.77 -18.42 18.88
N GLU A 292 7.71 -19.52 18.13
CA GLU A 292 8.67 -19.82 17.06
C GLU A 292 8.59 -18.80 15.91
N LEU A 293 7.37 -18.40 15.53
CA LEU A 293 7.17 -17.36 14.50
C LEU A 293 7.70 -15.99 14.95
N ARG A 294 7.49 -15.60 16.22
CA ARG A 294 8.07 -14.37 16.78
C ARG A 294 9.60 -14.40 16.73
N LYS A 295 10.21 -15.50 17.14
CA LYS A 295 11.67 -15.69 17.05
C LYS A 295 12.16 -15.60 15.60
N GLN A 296 11.38 -16.11 14.65
CA GLN A 296 11.72 -16.05 13.23
C GLN A 296 11.64 -14.61 12.67
N GLN A 297 10.61 -13.85 13.06
CA GLN A 297 10.45 -12.44 12.67
C GLN A 297 11.53 -11.55 13.29
N GLU A 298 11.91 -11.76 14.55
CA GLU A 298 13.02 -11.05 15.18
C GLU A 298 14.35 -11.35 14.48
N LEU A 299 14.61 -12.63 14.17
CA LEU A 299 15.79 -13.04 13.40
C LEU A 299 15.82 -12.42 12.00
N GLU A 300 14.66 -12.25 11.35
CA GLU A 300 14.56 -11.64 10.04
C GLU A 300 14.80 -10.13 10.09
N ARG A 301 14.19 -9.42 11.06
CA ARG A 301 14.46 -7.98 11.30
C ARG A 301 15.93 -7.72 11.64
N GLU A 302 16.51 -8.54 12.51
CA GLU A 302 17.93 -8.44 12.85
C GLU A 302 18.82 -8.72 11.63
N LYS A 303 18.43 -9.67 10.78
CA LYS A 303 19.14 -9.95 9.53
C LYS A 303 19.04 -8.79 8.54
N GLU A 304 17.87 -8.18 8.37
CA GLU A 304 17.68 -7.01 7.51
C GLU A 304 18.45 -5.79 8.00
N GLU A 305 18.44 -5.53 9.31
CA GLU A 305 19.21 -4.45 9.92
C GLU A 305 20.71 -4.68 9.70
N ARG A 306 21.21 -5.90 9.95
CA ARG A 306 22.59 -6.27 9.63
C ARG A 306 22.92 -6.14 8.14
N GLU A 307 22.01 -6.50 7.24
CA GLU A 307 22.19 -6.32 5.79
C GLU A 307 22.25 -4.84 5.40
N ARG A 308 21.42 -3.97 6.01
CA ARG A 308 21.47 -2.51 5.80
C ARG A 308 22.76 -1.91 6.34
N GLU A 309 23.17 -2.29 7.54
CA GLU A 309 24.44 -1.85 8.13
C GLU A 309 25.63 -2.34 7.30
N GLU A 310 25.59 -3.58 6.80
CA GLU A 310 26.64 -4.12 5.93
C GLU A 310 26.68 -3.37 4.59
N LEU A 311 25.53 -3.04 4.00
CA LEU A 311 25.45 -2.22 2.80
C LEU A 311 25.98 -0.80 3.03
N GLU A 312 25.62 -0.17 4.15
CA GLU A 312 26.11 1.15 4.51
C GLU A 312 27.63 1.11 4.78
N ARG A 313 28.11 0.06 5.45
CA ARG A 313 29.54 -0.14 5.70
C ARG A 313 30.28 -0.37 4.38
N LYS A 314 29.77 -1.20 3.48
CA LYS A 314 30.33 -1.40 2.13
C LYS A 314 30.34 -0.10 1.34
N GLN A 315 29.27 0.70 1.38
CA GLN A 315 29.24 1.99 0.70
C GLN A 315 30.26 2.98 1.28
N LYS A 316 30.48 2.97 2.60
CA LYS A 316 31.50 3.77 3.26
C LYS A 316 32.91 3.29 2.93
N GLU A 317 33.17 1.98 2.98
CA GLU A 317 34.44 1.36 2.57
C GLU A 317 34.76 1.70 1.12
N GLU A 318 33.82 1.50 0.20
CA GLU A 318 33.98 1.85 -1.22
C GLU A 318 34.17 3.36 -1.45
N ALA A 319 33.63 4.22 -0.58
CA ALA A 319 33.85 5.66 -0.63
C ALA A 319 35.24 6.05 -0.12
N MET A 320 35.74 5.39 0.93
CA MET A 320 37.09 5.55 1.44
C MET A 320 38.13 5.06 0.42
N GLU A 321 37.93 3.89 -0.18
CA GLU A 321 38.81 3.38 -1.26
C GLU A 321 38.86 4.34 -2.45
N ALA A 322 37.72 4.94 -2.81
CA ALA A 322 37.68 5.94 -3.89
C ALA A 322 38.46 7.22 -3.52
N GLU A 323 38.49 7.59 -2.24
CA GLU A 323 39.24 8.72 -1.71
C GLU A 323 40.75 8.42 -1.69
N GLU A 324 41.15 7.24 -1.23
CA GLU A 324 42.56 6.78 -1.25
C GLU A 324 43.11 6.70 -2.69
N LEU A 325 42.32 6.16 -3.63
CA LEU A 325 42.68 6.15 -5.05
C LEU A 325 42.81 7.56 -5.65
N ALA A 326 42.03 8.53 -5.14
CA ALA A 326 42.15 9.91 -5.58
C ALA A 326 43.41 10.57 -5.02
N GLU A 327 43.80 10.26 -3.78
CA GLU A 327 45.03 10.73 -3.15
C GLU A 327 46.28 10.16 -3.82
N GLU A 328 46.33 8.85 -4.07
CA GLU A 328 47.43 8.20 -4.80
C GLU A 328 47.58 8.78 -6.22
N ALA A 329 46.46 9.01 -6.91
CA ALA A 329 46.47 9.66 -8.22
C ALA A 329 46.95 11.12 -8.16
N GLU A 330 46.73 11.82 -7.05
CA GLU A 330 47.24 13.17 -6.84
C GLU A 330 48.75 13.18 -6.64
N GLU A 331 49.28 12.25 -5.84
CA GLU A 331 50.73 12.12 -5.64
C GLU A 331 51.43 11.76 -6.95
N ALA A 332 50.86 10.83 -7.74
CA ALA A 332 51.36 10.49 -9.06
C ALA A 332 51.25 11.66 -10.06
N GLU A 333 50.19 12.48 -9.99
CA GLU A 333 50.06 13.72 -10.78
C GLU A 333 51.20 14.70 -10.43
N ARG A 334 51.49 14.90 -9.14
CA ARG A 334 52.56 15.79 -8.66
C ARG A 334 53.94 15.30 -9.08
N ALA A 335 54.23 14.01 -8.92
CA ALA A 335 55.52 13.42 -9.31
C ALA A 335 55.76 13.52 -10.82
N ALA A 336 54.75 13.23 -11.64
CA ALA A 336 54.85 13.37 -13.10
C ALA A 336 55.02 14.83 -13.53
N ALA A 337 54.34 15.77 -12.86
CA ALA A 337 54.52 17.20 -13.11
C ALA A 337 55.93 17.70 -12.73
N GLU A 338 56.51 17.19 -11.65
CA GLU A 338 57.90 17.49 -11.27
C GLU A 338 58.90 16.92 -12.28
N GLN A 339 58.72 15.69 -12.74
CA GLN A 339 59.54 15.09 -13.80
C GLN A 339 59.44 15.89 -15.11
N ALA A 340 58.26 16.38 -15.46
CA ALA A 340 58.08 17.27 -16.62
C ALA A 340 58.87 18.57 -16.45
N ARG A 341 58.87 19.15 -15.24
CA ARG A 341 59.62 20.37 -14.93
C ARG A 341 61.14 20.13 -15.05
N LEU A 342 61.65 19.03 -14.50
CA LEU A 342 63.07 18.66 -14.57
C LEU A 342 63.50 18.37 -16.01
N ALA A 343 62.67 17.69 -16.80
CA ALA A 343 62.94 17.45 -18.22
C ALA A 343 62.97 18.75 -19.04
N ALA A 344 62.05 19.68 -18.75
CA ALA A 344 62.02 21.00 -19.39
C ALA A 344 63.27 21.85 -19.03
N GLU A 345 63.77 21.73 -17.80
CA GLU A 345 65.00 22.39 -17.35
C GLU A 345 66.23 21.76 -18.02
N ALA A 346 66.33 20.43 -18.06
CA ALA A 346 67.37 19.72 -18.79
C ALA A 346 67.37 20.03 -20.30
N ALA A 347 66.21 20.25 -20.90
CA ALA A 347 66.10 20.69 -22.29
C ALA A 347 66.68 22.10 -22.52
N LYS A 348 66.60 22.98 -21.52
CA LYS A 348 67.20 24.33 -21.58
C LYS A 348 68.71 24.30 -21.41
N GLU A 349 69.22 23.38 -20.59
CA GLU A 349 70.66 23.26 -20.28
C GLU A 349 71.43 22.41 -21.29
N ALA A 350 70.75 21.60 -22.10
CA ALA A 350 71.38 20.74 -23.10
C ALA A 350 72.07 21.55 -24.23
N THR A 351 73.38 21.37 -24.37
CA THR A 351 74.20 21.99 -25.41
C THR A 351 74.14 21.26 -26.75
N ASP A 352 73.84 19.95 -26.73
CA ASP A 352 73.78 19.10 -27.93
C ASP A 352 72.33 18.87 -28.39
N GLU A 353 72.10 18.96 -29.70
CA GLU A 353 70.75 18.83 -30.29
C GLU A 353 70.09 17.47 -29.99
N ALA A 354 70.89 16.41 -29.86
CA ALA A 354 70.40 15.09 -29.47
C ALA A 354 69.90 15.06 -28.01
N ALA A 355 70.62 15.73 -27.09
CA ALA A 355 70.22 15.83 -25.69
C ALA A 355 68.96 16.71 -25.53
N ARG A 356 68.84 17.78 -26.32
CA ARG A 356 67.63 18.63 -26.33
C ARG A 356 66.38 17.87 -26.79
N LYS A 357 66.48 17.09 -27.89
CA LYS A 357 65.36 16.28 -28.39
C LYS A 357 64.96 15.19 -27.40
N ALA A 358 65.92 14.54 -26.74
CA ALA A 358 65.63 13.55 -25.70
C ALA A 358 64.92 14.17 -24.49
N ALA A 359 65.33 15.38 -24.07
CA ALA A 359 64.70 16.10 -22.98
C ALA A 359 63.29 16.63 -23.33
N GLU A 360 63.08 17.15 -24.55
CA GLU A 360 61.76 17.55 -25.06
C GLU A 360 60.79 16.35 -25.17
N GLU A 361 61.28 15.17 -25.58
CA GLU A 361 60.49 13.94 -25.62
C GLU A 361 60.13 13.44 -24.20
N ALA A 362 61.07 13.53 -23.26
CA ALA A 362 60.84 13.21 -21.85
C ALA A 362 59.83 14.17 -21.20
N GLU A 363 59.91 15.49 -21.49
CA GLU A 363 58.94 16.49 -21.03
C GLU A 363 57.54 16.17 -21.56
N LYS A 364 57.42 15.89 -22.87
CA LYS A 364 56.13 15.55 -23.49
C LYS A 364 55.52 14.28 -22.89
N LYS A 365 56.35 13.27 -22.60
CA LYS A 365 55.92 12.03 -21.95
C LYS A 365 55.45 12.28 -20.52
N ALA A 366 56.22 13.02 -19.73
CA ALA A 366 55.88 13.36 -18.34
C ALA A 366 54.63 14.25 -18.24
N LEU A 367 54.43 15.18 -19.17
CA LEU A 367 53.22 16.00 -19.24
C LEU A 367 51.99 15.15 -19.61
N ALA A 368 52.12 14.23 -20.56
CA ALA A 368 51.05 13.29 -20.91
C ALA A 368 50.69 12.38 -19.73
N GLU A 369 51.68 11.92 -18.96
CA GLU A 369 51.50 11.13 -17.74
C GLU A 369 50.82 11.93 -16.62
N ALA A 370 51.23 13.19 -16.39
CA ALA A 370 50.59 14.08 -15.43
C ALA A 370 49.11 14.34 -15.79
N MET A 371 48.80 14.54 -17.07
CA MET A 371 47.41 14.71 -17.54
C MET A 371 46.59 13.42 -17.38
N ALA A 372 47.17 12.24 -17.61
CA ALA A 372 46.50 10.96 -17.39
C ALA A 372 46.20 10.72 -15.90
N ASN A 373 47.15 11.04 -15.02
CA ASN A 373 46.97 10.93 -13.56
C ASN A 373 45.92 11.91 -13.04
N LYS A 374 45.90 13.14 -13.58
CA LYS A 374 44.84 14.12 -13.31
C LYS A 374 43.46 13.62 -13.72
N GLU A 375 43.35 12.96 -14.88
CA GLU A 375 42.10 12.35 -15.32
C GLU A 375 41.65 11.23 -14.37
N LYS A 376 42.58 10.34 -13.98
CA LYS A 376 42.32 9.27 -13.02
C LYS A 376 41.79 9.82 -11.68
N ARG A 377 42.44 10.85 -11.14
CA ARG A 377 42.02 11.52 -9.89
C ARG A 377 40.62 12.11 -9.98
N LEU A 378 40.34 12.87 -11.04
CA LEU A 378 39.03 13.50 -11.22
C LEU A 378 37.91 12.47 -11.40
N ARG A 379 38.18 11.35 -12.08
CA ARG A 379 37.23 10.23 -12.18
C ARG A 379 36.98 9.57 -10.82
N ALA A 380 38.02 9.34 -10.02
CA ALA A 380 37.89 8.79 -8.66
C ALA A 380 37.04 9.71 -7.76
N ASN A 381 37.31 11.02 -7.77
CA ASN A 381 36.54 12.03 -7.04
C ASN A 381 35.07 12.08 -7.46
N LEU A 382 34.78 12.07 -8.76
CA LEU A 382 33.40 12.04 -9.25
C LEU A 382 32.67 10.76 -8.81
N LYS A 383 33.34 9.61 -8.88
CA LYS A 383 32.76 8.32 -8.44
C LYS A 383 32.49 8.31 -6.93
N GLY A 384 33.42 8.82 -6.11
CA GLY A 384 33.24 8.98 -4.68
C GLY A 384 32.08 9.92 -4.34
N ALA A 385 31.97 11.05 -5.05
CA ALA A 385 30.88 12.01 -4.87
C ALA A 385 29.51 11.41 -5.23
N VAL A 386 29.40 10.71 -6.36
CA VAL A 386 28.17 9.99 -6.79
C VAL A 386 27.71 8.97 -5.75
N LYS A 387 28.63 8.19 -5.18
CA LYS A 387 28.30 7.21 -4.14
C LYS A 387 27.85 7.89 -2.85
N SER A 388 28.53 8.96 -2.44
CA SER A 388 28.18 9.67 -1.20
C SER A 388 26.82 10.38 -1.26
N ARG A 389 26.32 10.69 -2.47
CA ARG A 389 25.08 11.45 -2.71
C ARG A 389 24.99 12.78 -1.92
N LYS A 390 26.12 13.34 -1.50
CA LYS A 390 26.19 14.64 -0.83
C LYS A 390 26.25 15.75 -1.87
N GLU A 391 25.31 16.68 -1.81
CA GLU A 391 25.19 17.79 -2.76
C GLU A 391 26.50 18.60 -2.88
N GLU A 392 27.07 19.04 -1.75
CA GLU A 392 28.31 19.82 -1.74
C GLU A 392 29.51 19.10 -2.39
N ARG A 393 29.66 17.78 -2.15
CA ARG A 393 30.74 16.98 -2.75
C ARG A 393 30.52 16.78 -4.26
N LEU A 394 29.27 16.60 -4.68
CA LEU A 394 28.89 16.47 -6.10
C LEU A 394 29.19 17.76 -6.86
N GLU A 395 28.72 18.90 -6.36
CA GLU A 395 28.95 20.21 -7.00
C GLU A 395 30.44 20.54 -7.12
N GLY A 396 31.20 20.35 -6.04
CA GLY A 396 32.64 20.57 -6.03
C GLY A 396 33.38 19.69 -7.05
N SER A 397 33.05 18.40 -7.10
CA SER A 397 33.69 17.44 -8.00
C SER A 397 33.35 17.71 -9.48
N ILE A 398 32.09 18.02 -9.78
CA ILE A 398 31.63 18.39 -11.12
C ILE A 398 32.34 19.67 -11.61
N LYS A 399 32.45 20.69 -10.75
CA LYS A 399 33.12 21.95 -11.08
C LYS A 399 34.61 21.76 -11.39
N ASN A 400 35.30 20.96 -10.58
CA ASN A 400 36.72 20.64 -10.78
C ASN A 400 36.94 19.86 -12.09
N ALA A 401 36.09 18.85 -12.36
CA ALA A 401 36.17 18.05 -13.58
C ALA A 401 35.89 18.86 -14.86
N LYS A 402 34.85 19.72 -14.85
CA LYS A 402 34.55 20.62 -15.98
C LYS A 402 35.68 21.60 -16.29
N SER A 403 36.32 22.12 -15.25
CA SER A 403 37.43 23.09 -15.38
C SER A 403 38.64 22.48 -16.08
N ALA A 404 38.86 21.17 -15.93
CA ALA A 404 39.97 20.46 -16.57
C ALA A 404 39.78 20.22 -18.08
N LYS A 405 38.56 20.33 -18.62
CA LYS A 405 38.21 20.17 -20.04
C LYS A 405 38.72 18.87 -20.69
N MET A 406 38.83 17.79 -19.92
CA MET A 406 39.32 16.50 -20.42
C MET A 406 38.17 15.69 -21.06
N PRO A 407 38.28 15.24 -22.33
CA PRO A 407 37.20 14.53 -23.02
C PRO A 407 36.78 13.22 -22.34
N GLY A 408 37.72 12.52 -21.70
CA GLY A 408 37.47 11.22 -21.05
C GLY A 408 36.59 11.29 -19.79
N LEU A 409 36.36 12.48 -19.22
CA LEU A 409 35.51 12.66 -18.04
C LEU A 409 34.04 12.91 -18.36
N LYS A 410 33.66 13.04 -19.65
CA LYS A 410 32.32 13.49 -20.02
C LYS A 410 31.21 12.62 -19.43
N ASN A 411 31.33 11.29 -19.55
CA ASN A 411 30.31 10.36 -19.04
C ASN A 411 30.21 10.38 -17.50
N ASP A 412 31.34 10.55 -16.81
CA ASP A 412 31.39 10.62 -15.35
C ASP A 412 30.75 11.92 -14.85
N ILE A 413 31.01 13.04 -15.54
CA ILE A 413 30.37 14.34 -15.28
C ILE A 413 28.86 14.23 -15.50
N ASP A 414 28.40 13.66 -16.61
CA ASP A 414 26.97 13.50 -16.91
C ASP A 414 26.27 12.63 -15.84
N THR A 415 26.94 11.56 -15.37
CA THR A 415 26.44 10.69 -14.29
C THR A 415 26.33 11.44 -12.96
N ALA A 416 27.34 12.22 -12.60
CA ALA A 416 27.33 13.05 -11.40
C ALA A 416 26.28 14.16 -11.47
N GLU A 417 26.08 14.80 -12.62
CA GLU A 417 25.03 15.80 -12.82
C GLU A 417 23.62 15.23 -12.69
N ASN A 418 23.38 14.04 -13.21
CA ASN A 418 22.08 13.37 -13.06
C ASN A 418 21.85 13.01 -11.59
N THR A 419 22.87 12.47 -10.90
CA THR A 419 22.77 12.16 -9.46
C THR A 419 22.51 13.42 -8.64
N LEU A 420 23.14 14.55 -8.97
CA LEU A 420 22.91 15.83 -8.31
C LEU A 420 21.46 16.31 -8.50
N LYS A 421 20.90 16.21 -9.70
CA LYS A 421 19.49 16.54 -9.96
C LYS A 421 18.54 15.66 -9.15
N ASP A 422 18.83 14.37 -9.03
CA ASP A 422 18.02 13.43 -8.25
C ASP A 422 18.05 13.78 -6.75
N VAL A 423 19.22 14.13 -6.22
CA VAL A 423 19.38 14.59 -4.82
C VAL A 423 18.60 15.88 -4.58
N GLN A 424 18.75 16.88 -5.47
CA GLN A 424 18.03 18.15 -5.39
C GLN A 424 16.51 17.97 -5.49
N ALA A 425 16.04 17.10 -6.38
CA ALA A 425 14.63 16.76 -6.49
C ALA A 425 14.10 16.10 -5.20
N GLY A 426 14.89 15.19 -4.60
CA GLY A 426 14.57 14.55 -3.33
C GLY A 426 14.48 15.54 -2.16
N GLU A 427 15.40 16.50 -2.08
CA GLU A 427 15.34 17.55 -1.05
C GLU A 427 14.16 18.51 -1.26
N ALA A 428 13.90 18.92 -2.49
CA ALA A 428 12.74 19.76 -2.83
C ALA A 428 11.43 19.07 -2.45
N LEU A 429 11.32 17.76 -2.71
CA LEU A 429 10.17 16.94 -2.31
C LEU A 429 10.04 16.86 -0.79
N LYS A 430 11.12 16.55 -0.05
CA LYS A 430 11.11 16.54 1.43
C LYS A 430 10.69 17.90 2.00
N SER A 431 11.18 18.99 1.43
CA SER A 431 10.79 20.35 1.81
C SER A 431 9.32 20.64 1.53
N ALA A 432 8.80 20.21 0.38
CA ALA A 432 7.38 20.33 0.05
C ALA A 432 6.48 19.52 1.01
N ILE A 433 6.86 18.29 1.35
CA ILE A 433 6.14 17.44 2.31
C ILE A 433 6.12 18.10 3.69
N ARG A 434 7.27 18.59 4.19
CA ARG A 434 7.34 19.30 5.48
C ARG A 434 6.45 20.54 5.51
N ARG A 435 6.40 21.32 4.42
CA ARG A 435 5.52 22.48 4.32
C ARG A 435 4.04 22.08 4.39
N ARG A 436 3.63 21.06 3.64
CA ARG A 436 2.25 20.54 3.69
C ARG A 436 1.88 20.00 5.06
N HIS A 437 2.80 19.30 5.74
CA HIS A 437 2.57 18.81 7.09
C HIS A 437 2.33 19.94 8.08
N LEU A 438 3.17 20.99 8.04
CA LEU A 438 3.03 22.16 8.90
C LEU A 438 1.73 22.93 8.63
N GLU A 439 1.31 23.04 7.37
CA GLU A 439 0.03 23.64 6.99
C GLU A 439 -1.16 22.78 7.47
N GLY A 440 -1.05 21.46 7.36
CA GLY A 440 -2.02 20.50 7.89
C GLY A 440 -2.16 20.59 9.41
N GLU A 441 -1.06 20.66 10.15
CA GLU A 441 -1.07 20.86 11.61
C GLU A 441 -1.72 22.19 12.00
N LYS A 442 -1.40 23.28 11.29
CA LYS A 442 -2.05 24.58 11.52
C LYS A 442 -3.56 24.49 11.30
N LEU A 443 -4.00 23.82 10.22
CA LEU A 443 -5.42 23.62 9.94
C LEU A 443 -6.09 22.73 10.99
N ALA A 444 -5.45 21.65 11.43
CA ALA A 444 -5.96 20.77 12.46
C ALA A 444 -6.12 21.50 13.81
N ASN A 445 -5.10 22.27 14.23
CA ASN A 445 -5.17 23.07 15.46
C ASN A 445 -6.25 24.15 15.39
N ARG A 446 -6.42 24.76 14.22
CA ARG A 446 -7.49 25.72 13.92
C ARG A 446 -8.88 25.08 14.06
N LEU A 447 -9.08 23.89 13.48
CA LEU A 447 -10.34 23.15 13.60
C LEU A 447 -10.62 22.74 15.05
N LYS A 448 -9.63 22.19 15.75
CA LYS A 448 -9.75 21.86 17.20
C LYS A 448 -10.14 23.07 18.03
N ARG A 449 -9.54 24.24 17.76
CA ARG A 449 -9.89 25.51 18.42
C ARG A 449 -11.35 25.89 18.16
N LEU A 450 -11.81 25.83 16.91
CA LEU A 450 -13.19 26.11 16.55
C LEU A 450 -14.19 25.12 17.19
N GLU A 451 -13.86 23.83 17.21
CA GLU A 451 -14.67 22.80 17.87
C GLU A 451 -14.78 23.03 19.37
N LYS A 452 -13.67 23.37 20.03
CA LYS A 452 -13.66 23.73 21.45
C LYS A 452 -14.58 24.93 21.74
N LEU A 453 -14.49 25.99 20.94
CA LEU A 453 -15.34 27.17 21.09
C LEU A 453 -16.82 26.84 20.86
N LYS A 454 -17.13 25.96 19.89
CA LYS A 454 -18.50 25.48 19.66
C LYS A 454 -19.01 24.68 20.86
N ALA A 455 -18.18 23.79 21.43
CA ALA A 455 -18.52 23.01 22.62
C ALA A 455 -18.81 23.92 23.82
N GLU A 456 -17.93 24.89 24.11
CA GLU A 456 -18.12 25.86 25.20
C GLU A 456 -19.45 26.64 25.08
N ILE A 457 -19.83 27.05 23.87
CA ILE A 457 -21.12 27.73 23.62
C ILE A 457 -22.31 26.75 23.76
N MET A 458 -22.16 25.50 23.31
CA MET A 458 -23.22 24.50 23.43
C MET A 458 -23.48 24.14 24.89
N GLU A 459 -22.43 24.01 25.69
CA GLU A 459 -22.49 23.67 27.12
C GLU A 459 -22.97 24.84 28.01
N LEU A 460 -22.90 26.08 27.52
CA LEU A 460 -23.32 27.27 28.25
C LEU A 460 -24.75 27.10 28.82
N LYS A 461 -24.96 27.17 30.13
CA LYS A 461 -26.30 26.91 30.71
C LYS A 461 -27.34 27.91 30.17
N GLN A 462 -28.55 27.44 29.86
CA GLN A 462 -29.63 28.32 29.37
C GLN A 462 -29.97 29.44 30.37
N SER A 463 -29.77 29.20 31.67
CA SER A 463 -29.91 30.21 32.72
C SER A 463 -28.98 31.41 32.52
N VAL A 464 -27.77 31.20 31.99
CA VAL A 464 -26.79 32.27 31.72
C VAL A 464 -27.26 33.14 30.56
N ILE A 465 -27.85 32.56 29.51
CA ILE A 465 -28.46 33.33 28.42
C ILE A 465 -29.68 34.11 28.93
N SER A 466 -30.48 33.50 29.80
CA SER A 466 -31.61 34.17 30.45
C SER A 466 -31.16 35.32 31.36
N GLU A 467 -30.01 35.21 32.03
CA GLU A 467 -29.40 36.28 32.83
C GLU A 467 -29.07 37.49 31.94
N ILE A 468 -28.32 37.28 30.85
CA ILE A 468 -27.99 38.34 29.89
C ILE A 468 -29.27 39.00 29.37
N ARG A 469 -30.27 38.20 28.97
CA ARG A 469 -31.56 38.70 28.48
C ARG A 469 -32.32 39.51 29.54
N SER A 470 -32.17 39.18 30.83
CA SER A 470 -32.95 39.79 31.92
C SER A 470 -32.57 41.22 32.26
N TYR A 471 -31.41 41.70 31.79
CA TYR A 471 -30.99 43.07 32.08
C TYR A 471 -31.99 44.09 31.53
N GLY A 472 -32.55 44.92 32.41
CA GLY A 472 -33.39 46.05 31.99
C GLY A 472 -32.57 47.16 31.33
N ASN A 473 -31.36 47.38 31.84
CA ASN A 473 -30.34 48.26 31.29
C ASN A 473 -29.01 47.50 31.28
N PRO A 474 -28.57 46.95 30.14
CA PRO A 474 -27.38 46.10 30.09
C PRO A 474 -26.13 46.92 30.39
N PRO A 475 -25.13 46.34 31.08
CA PRO A 475 -23.81 46.95 31.16
C PRO A 475 -23.27 47.24 29.75
N PRO A 476 -22.64 48.40 29.49
CA PRO A 476 -22.18 48.77 28.15
C PRO A 476 -21.27 47.72 27.50
N ALA A 477 -20.37 47.10 28.26
CA ALA A 477 -19.49 46.03 27.78
C ALA A 477 -20.29 44.82 27.28
N VAL A 478 -21.30 44.38 28.04
CA VAL A 478 -22.18 43.26 27.65
C VAL A 478 -22.95 43.60 26.37
N HIS A 479 -23.51 44.81 26.27
CA HIS A 479 -24.24 45.22 25.07
C HIS A 479 -23.33 45.25 23.84
N LYS A 480 -22.12 45.81 23.95
CA LYS A 480 -21.12 45.83 22.86
C LYS A 480 -20.79 44.41 22.36
N VAL A 481 -20.53 43.46 23.28
CA VAL A 481 -20.24 42.05 22.94
C VAL A 481 -21.40 41.40 22.18
N MET A 482 -22.62 41.62 22.66
CA MET A 482 -23.80 41.05 22.02
C MET A 482 -24.08 41.69 20.64
N ILE A 483 -23.81 42.99 20.46
CA ILE A 483 -23.87 43.63 19.13
C ILE A 483 -22.89 42.96 18.19
N ALA A 484 -21.61 42.83 18.57
CA ALA A 484 -20.59 42.19 17.74
C ALA A 484 -20.98 40.76 17.33
N THR A 485 -21.49 39.97 18.30
CA THR A 485 -21.95 38.60 18.08
C THR A 485 -23.03 38.53 16.99
N TYR A 486 -24.09 39.35 17.10
CA TYR A 486 -25.17 39.36 16.11
C TYR A 486 -24.77 40.02 14.77
N LEU A 487 -23.78 40.91 14.77
CA LEU A 487 -23.22 41.48 13.53
C LEU A 487 -22.55 40.39 12.68
N LEU A 488 -21.78 39.48 13.32
CA LEU A 488 -21.18 38.31 12.67
C LEU A 488 -22.25 37.34 12.13
N LEU A 489 -23.39 37.23 12.82
CA LEU A 489 -24.57 36.49 12.36
C LEU A 489 -25.38 37.23 11.27
N SER A 490 -24.85 38.33 10.73
CA SER A 490 -25.43 39.13 9.64
C SER A 490 -26.72 39.90 9.98
N TYR A 491 -26.98 40.21 11.26
CA TYR A 491 -28.06 41.12 11.63
C TYR A 491 -27.66 42.60 11.42
N PRO A 492 -28.61 43.49 11.08
CA PRO A 492 -28.31 44.90 10.85
C PRO A 492 -28.07 45.67 12.15
N GLU A 493 -26.99 46.46 12.21
CA GLU A 493 -26.56 47.22 13.40
C GLU A 493 -27.69 48.06 14.02
N LYS A 494 -28.50 48.72 13.19
CA LYS A 494 -29.57 49.62 13.63
C LYS A 494 -30.56 48.94 14.57
N GLU A 495 -30.85 47.66 14.35
CA GLU A 495 -31.75 46.88 15.19
C GLU A 495 -31.09 46.49 16.51
N LEU A 496 -29.77 46.27 16.50
CA LEU A 496 -28.98 45.81 17.63
C LEU A 496 -28.68 46.93 18.65
N LEU A 497 -28.69 48.19 18.21
CA LEU A 497 -28.54 49.35 19.11
C LEU A 497 -29.69 49.47 20.13
N ASN A 498 -30.88 48.97 19.81
CA ASN A 498 -32.00 48.93 20.75
C ASN A 498 -31.97 47.61 21.53
N TRP A 499 -31.70 47.71 22.84
CA TRP A 499 -31.62 46.54 23.70
C TRP A 499 -32.89 45.68 23.71
N LYS A 500 -34.09 46.28 23.59
CA LYS A 500 -35.34 45.50 23.55
C LYS A 500 -35.41 44.56 22.35
N ASN A 501 -34.88 44.98 21.21
CA ASN A 501 -34.79 44.14 20.02
C ASN A 501 -33.78 43.01 20.25
N MET A 502 -32.64 43.32 20.88
CA MET A 502 -31.64 42.32 21.23
C MET A 502 -32.17 41.28 22.23
N GLN A 503 -32.96 41.70 23.22
CA GLN A 503 -33.66 40.80 24.14
C GLN A 503 -34.63 39.87 23.42
N ALA A 504 -35.31 40.36 22.38
CA ALA A 504 -36.18 39.53 21.54
C ALA A 504 -35.38 38.48 20.76
N LEU A 505 -34.22 38.84 20.20
CA LEU A 505 -33.32 37.90 19.53
C LEU A 505 -32.76 36.85 20.50
N LEU A 506 -32.31 37.27 21.69
CA LEU A 506 -31.86 36.37 22.77
C LEU A 506 -32.95 35.41 23.25
N GLY A 507 -34.22 35.78 23.09
CA GLY A 507 -35.37 34.96 23.44
C GLY A 507 -35.76 33.92 22.40
N LYS A 508 -35.18 33.95 21.20
CA LYS A 508 -35.47 32.97 20.15
C LYS A 508 -34.95 31.59 20.53
N THR A 509 -35.68 30.56 20.14
CA THR A 509 -35.35 29.14 20.42
C THR A 509 -35.31 28.33 19.12
N GLY A 510 -34.89 27.07 19.19
CA GLY A 510 -34.80 26.20 18.02
C GLY A 510 -33.71 26.66 17.05
N LYS A 511 -34.01 26.63 15.73
CA LYS A 511 -33.05 26.98 14.66
C LYS A 511 -32.61 28.44 14.70
N GLU A 512 -33.47 29.33 15.19
CA GLU A 512 -33.14 30.75 15.36
C GLU A 512 -32.52 31.06 16.73
N GLY A 513 -32.33 30.06 17.58
CA GLY A 513 -31.71 30.26 18.89
C GLY A 513 -30.23 30.61 18.76
N LEU A 514 -29.77 31.58 19.54
CA LEU A 514 -28.42 32.15 19.48
C LEU A 514 -27.33 31.06 19.46
N LYS A 515 -27.40 30.08 20.37
CA LYS A 515 -26.43 28.97 20.43
C LYS A 515 -26.29 28.24 19.10
N ARG A 516 -27.42 27.88 18.47
CA ARG A 516 -27.42 27.14 17.20
C ARG A 516 -26.89 28.01 16.06
N GLN A 517 -27.26 29.28 16.03
CA GLN A 517 -26.76 30.21 15.01
C GLN A 517 -25.24 30.38 15.14
N VAL A 518 -24.73 30.53 16.36
CA VAL A 518 -23.30 30.65 16.66
C VAL A 518 -22.52 29.38 16.29
N THR A 519 -23.04 28.19 16.63
CA THR A 519 -22.31 26.93 16.40
C THR A 519 -22.36 26.45 14.94
N SER A 520 -23.39 26.87 14.20
CA SER A 520 -23.53 26.61 12.77
C SER A 520 -22.95 27.70 11.87
N LEU A 521 -22.43 28.80 12.44
CA LEU A 521 -21.80 29.84 11.64
C LEU A 521 -20.49 29.32 11.04
N ASP A 522 -20.40 29.44 9.72
CA ASP A 522 -19.21 29.13 8.95
C ASP A 522 -18.39 30.41 8.74
N PRO A 523 -17.11 30.47 9.17
CA PRO A 523 -16.23 31.61 8.93
C PRO A 523 -16.16 32.02 7.45
N LEU A 524 -16.28 31.07 6.51
CA LEU A 524 -16.25 31.34 5.06
C LEU A 524 -17.40 32.24 4.58
N ARG A 525 -18.49 32.29 5.34
CA ARG A 525 -19.72 33.01 4.97
C ARG A 525 -19.83 34.39 5.61
N VAL A 526 -18.91 34.73 6.52
CA VAL A 526 -18.89 36.02 7.19
C VAL A 526 -18.14 37.02 6.30
N ASP A 527 -18.73 38.21 6.12
CA ASP A 527 -18.10 39.29 5.38
C ASP A 527 -16.94 39.89 6.19
N MET A 528 -15.76 39.99 5.58
CA MET A 528 -14.56 40.49 6.25
C MET A 528 -14.73 41.92 6.77
N ASN A 529 -15.39 42.80 6.01
CA ASN A 529 -15.60 44.19 6.46
C ASN A 529 -16.53 44.26 7.68
N LYS A 530 -17.52 43.36 7.75
CA LYS A 530 -18.37 43.25 8.94
C LYS A 530 -17.61 42.73 10.16
N ALA A 531 -16.69 41.78 9.96
CA ALA A 531 -15.84 41.26 11.03
C ALA A 531 -14.92 42.36 11.58
N ASP A 532 -14.23 43.09 10.70
CA ASP A 532 -13.36 44.22 11.05
C ASP A 532 -14.14 45.31 11.79
N TYR A 533 -15.30 45.67 11.25
CA TYR A 533 -16.16 46.68 11.86
C TYR A 533 -16.69 46.24 13.23
N ALA A 534 -17.04 44.96 13.40
CA ALA A 534 -17.46 44.41 14.69
C ALA A 534 -16.31 44.48 15.71
N PHE A 535 -15.09 44.13 15.30
CA PHE A 535 -13.91 44.21 16.16
C PHE A 535 -13.61 45.66 16.56
N ASP A 536 -13.42 46.53 15.56
CA ASP A 536 -12.94 47.89 15.75
C ASP A 536 -13.89 48.76 16.55
N LYS A 537 -15.19 48.63 16.29
CA LYS A 537 -16.20 49.47 16.92
C LYS A 537 -16.64 48.98 18.29
N TYR A 538 -16.68 47.66 18.52
CA TYR A 538 -17.31 47.10 19.71
C TYR A 538 -16.37 46.31 20.61
N LEU A 539 -15.38 45.61 20.07
CA LEU A 539 -14.55 44.70 20.86
C LEU A 539 -13.18 45.29 21.21
N ARG A 540 -12.60 46.13 20.36
CA ARG A 540 -11.24 46.67 20.47
C ARG A 540 -10.93 47.33 21.82
N GLU A 541 -11.88 48.09 22.37
CA GLU A 541 -11.72 48.81 23.65
C GLU A 541 -12.22 47.99 24.85
N THR A 542 -12.77 46.81 24.63
CA THR A 542 -13.43 46.04 25.68
C THR A 542 -12.47 44.98 26.20
N ASP A 543 -12.13 45.07 27.48
CA ASP A 543 -11.25 44.13 28.14
C ASP A 543 -12.00 42.86 28.60
N LEU A 544 -11.39 41.69 28.39
CA LEU A 544 -11.99 40.39 28.70
C LEU A 544 -12.24 40.21 30.20
N GLU A 545 -11.31 40.66 31.04
CA GLU A 545 -11.42 40.51 32.50
C GLU A 545 -12.59 41.35 33.03
N THR A 546 -12.72 42.58 32.53
CA THR A 546 -13.86 43.46 32.82
C THR A 546 -15.21 42.83 32.42
N ILE A 547 -15.28 42.19 31.24
CA ILE A 547 -16.51 41.50 30.81
C ILE A 547 -16.79 40.30 31.71
N ARG A 548 -15.77 39.50 32.04
CA ARG A 548 -15.91 38.30 32.87
C ARG A 548 -16.43 38.62 34.26
N ASP A 549 -15.93 39.70 34.87
CA ASP A 549 -16.38 40.17 36.18
C ASP A 549 -17.82 40.69 36.15
N THR A 550 -18.26 41.18 34.99
CA THR A 550 -19.63 41.68 34.79
C THR A 550 -20.63 40.56 34.47
N SER A 551 -20.27 39.66 33.55
CA SER A 551 -21.11 38.55 33.10
C SER A 551 -20.26 37.45 32.46
N ALA A 552 -20.18 36.30 33.13
CA ALA A 552 -19.46 35.14 32.62
C ALA A 552 -19.99 34.67 31.24
N GLY A 553 -21.30 34.75 31.03
CA GLY A 553 -21.91 34.42 29.74
C GLY A 553 -21.50 35.35 28.61
N ALA A 554 -21.44 36.66 28.89
CA ALA A 554 -20.96 37.62 27.90
C ALA A 554 -19.48 37.40 27.58
N ALA A 555 -18.66 37.00 28.56
CA ALA A 555 -17.25 36.67 28.33
C ALA A 555 -17.09 35.50 27.36
N THR A 556 -17.91 34.45 27.47
CA THR A 556 -17.90 33.33 26.50
C THR A 556 -18.20 33.81 25.07
N PHE A 557 -19.20 34.69 24.91
CA PHE A 557 -19.52 35.26 23.59
C PHE A 557 -18.44 36.23 23.07
N TYR A 558 -17.75 36.96 23.95
CA TYR A 558 -16.61 37.79 23.57
C TYR A 558 -15.48 36.93 23.00
N VAL A 559 -15.07 35.88 23.74
CA VAL A 559 -14.01 34.96 23.31
C VAL A 559 -14.40 34.28 21.99
N TRP A 560 -15.65 33.85 21.86
CA TRP A 560 -16.14 33.30 20.61
C TRP A 560 -16.07 34.32 19.46
N ALA A 561 -16.53 35.55 19.66
CA ALA A 561 -16.58 36.57 18.61
C ALA A 561 -15.18 36.98 18.14
N THR A 562 -14.23 37.18 19.06
CA THR A 562 -12.85 37.52 18.70
C THR A 562 -12.18 36.39 17.93
N ASN A 563 -12.31 35.14 18.39
CA ASN A 563 -11.78 33.99 17.66
C ASN A 563 -12.44 33.83 16.29
N MET A 564 -13.77 34.02 16.19
CA MET A 564 -14.47 33.96 14.91
C MET A 564 -13.96 35.03 13.93
N ILE A 565 -13.63 36.24 14.41
CA ILE A 565 -13.06 37.31 13.58
C ILE A 565 -11.65 36.92 13.11
N GLU A 566 -10.78 36.43 14.00
CA GLU A 566 -9.45 35.92 13.63
C GLU A 566 -9.53 34.82 12.56
N GLU A 567 -10.53 33.95 12.68
CA GLU A 567 -10.78 32.86 11.74
C GLU A 567 -11.20 33.37 10.37
N VAL A 568 -12.06 34.39 10.31
CA VAL A 568 -12.44 35.07 9.07
C VAL A 568 -11.23 35.70 8.39
N HIS A 569 -10.34 36.36 9.14
CA HIS A 569 -9.08 36.89 8.60
C HIS A 569 -8.19 35.78 8.04
N SER A 570 -8.02 34.70 8.78
CA SER A 570 -7.19 33.56 8.36
C SER A 570 -7.71 32.91 7.09
N VAL A 571 -9.04 32.74 6.95
CA VAL A 571 -9.67 32.29 5.70
C VAL A 571 -9.37 33.25 4.56
N ALA A 572 -9.55 34.55 4.78
CA ALA A 572 -9.40 35.55 3.73
C ALA A 572 -7.96 35.57 3.19
N GLU A 573 -6.97 35.52 4.10
CA GLU A 573 -5.55 35.45 3.73
C GLU A 573 -5.22 34.17 2.93
N GLN A 574 -5.75 33.00 3.35
CA GLN A 574 -5.57 31.75 2.61
C GLN A 574 -6.19 31.82 1.21
N LYS A 575 -7.39 32.38 1.10
CA LYS A 575 -8.07 32.57 -0.19
C LYS A 575 -7.29 33.50 -1.10
N GLU A 576 -6.72 34.58 -0.56
CA GLU A 576 -5.86 35.50 -1.32
C GLU A 576 -4.57 34.82 -1.81
N LYS A 577 -3.89 34.06 -0.95
CA LYS A 577 -2.70 33.28 -1.32
C LYS A 577 -2.98 32.28 -2.45
N LEU A 578 -4.08 31.52 -2.34
CA LEU A 578 -4.48 30.58 -3.39
C LEU A 578 -4.77 31.28 -4.72
N LEU A 579 -5.41 32.45 -4.69
CA LEU A 579 -5.66 33.26 -5.89
C LEU A 579 -4.36 33.82 -6.48
N GLU A 580 -3.39 34.21 -5.65
CA GLU A 580 -2.08 34.68 -6.11
C GLU A 580 -1.26 33.54 -6.74
N GLU A 581 -1.26 32.36 -6.13
CA GLU A 581 -0.62 31.16 -6.68
C GLU A 581 -1.25 30.74 -8.00
N GLU A 582 -2.59 30.79 -8.11
CA GLU A 582 -3.30 30.49 -9.36
C GLU A 582 -2.95 31.48 -10.47
N LYS A 583 -2.79 32.77 -10.14
CA LYS A 583 -2.33 33.80 -11.09
C LYS A 583 -0.90 33.52 -11.54
N LYS A 584 0.02 33.21 -10.62
CA LYS A 584 1.41 32.84 -10.97
C LYS A 584 1.46 31.63 -11.89
N ARG A 585 0.68 30.58 -11.59
CA ARG A 585 0.59 29.40 -12.47
C ARG A 585 0.08 29.74 -13.87
N LYS A 586 -0.96 30.60 -13.97
CA LYS A 586 -1.48 31.05 -15.26
C LYS A 586 -0.48 31.90 -16.05
N GLU A 587 0.33 32.72 -15.36
CA GLU A 587 1.40 33.51 -15.96
C GLU A 587 2.55 32.61 -16.47
N GLU A 588 2.99 31.64 -15.67
CA GLU A 588 4.00 30.65 -16.05
C GLU A 588 3.54 29.81 -17.25
N GLU A 589 2.31 29.30 -17.23
CA GLU A 589 1.72 28.54 -18.34
C GLU A 589 1.64 29.39 -19.63
N ALA A 590 1.25 30.67 -19.50
CA ALA A 590 1.22 31.60 -20.62
C ALA A 590 2.63 31.90 -21.17
N GLU A 591 3.65 31.98 -20.31
CA GLU A 591 5.05 32.17 -20.71
C GLU A 591 5.60 30.94 -21.43
N GLU A 592 5.35 29.73 -20.91
CA GLU A 592 5.73 28.48 -21.57
C GLU A 592 5.06 28.32 -22.94
N ALA A 593 3.76 28.66 -23.03
CA ALA A 593 3.04 28.68 -24.29
C ALA A 593 3.66 29.66 -25.31
N ARG A 594 4.10 30.84 -24.86
CA ARG A 594 4.83 31.81 -25.71
C ARG A 594 6.17 31.25 -26.18
N LYS A 595 6.97 30.65 -25.30
CA LYS A 595 8.25 30.00 -25.65
C LYS A 595 8.06 28.86 -26.65
N MET A 596 7.01 28.06 -26.50
CA MET A 596 6.68 26.98 -27.41
C MET A 596 6.25 27.51 -28.79
N ALA A 597 5.44 28.57 -28.83
CA ALA A 597 5.05 29.22 -30.08
C ALA A 597 6.26 29.82 -30.81
N GLU A 598 7.21 30.44 -30.08
CA GLU A 598 8.45 30.97 -30.64
C GLU A 598 9.35 29.87 -31.21
N ARG A 599 9.55 28.77 -30.46
CA ARG A 599 10.28 27.59 -30.94
C ARG A 599 9.65 27.01 -32.21
N LYS A 600 8.32 26.97 -32.29
CA LYS A 600 7.60 26.52 -33.49
C LYS A 600 7.85 27.46 -34.68
N LYS A 601 7.76 28.78 -34.47
CA LYS A 601 8.09 29.78 -35.50
C LYS A 601 9.54 29.67 -35.98
N ALA A 602 10.50 29.48 -35.06
CA ALA A 602 11.91 29.30 -35.39
C ALA A 602 12.15 28.03 -36.25
N ARG A 603 11.47 26.92 -35.92
CA ARG A 603 11.52 25.68 -36.72
C ARG A 603 10.90 25.87 -38.12
N GLU A 604 9.81 26.61 -38.24
CA GLU A 604 9.19 26.91 -39.54
C GLU A 604 10.07 27.85 -40.39
N ALA A 605 10.70 28.85 -39.79
CA ALA A 605 11.66 29.73 -40.46
C ALA A 605 12.90 28.95 -40.94
N ALA A 606 13.46 28.06 -40.12
CA ALA A 606 14.58 27.20 -40.51
C ALA A 606 14.22 26.27 -41.68
N LYS A 607 12.97 25.77 -41.74
CA LYS A 607 12.48 24.98 -42.89
C LYS A 607 12.31 25.80 -44.17
N ARG A 608 11.95 27.09 -44.08
CA ARG A 608 11.79 27.97 -45.24
C ARG A 608 13.11 28.56 -45.76
N GLY A 609 14.11 28.70 -44.89
CA GLY A 609 15.41 29.31 -45.22
C GLY A 609 16.42 28.37 -45.90
N ALA A 610 16.15 27.07 -46.03
CA ALA A 610 17.03 26.16 -46.76
C ALA A 610 16.80 26.33 -48.28
N PRO A 611 17.76 26.91 -49.04
CA PRO A 611 17.62 27.05 -50.47
C PRO A 611 17.62 25.64 -51.09
N LEU A 612 16.54 25.26 -51.77
CA LEU A 612 16.53 24.11 -52.66
C LEU A 612 17.59 24.34 -53.73
N THR A 613 18.80 23.82 -53.50
CA THR A 613 19.80 23.67 -54.55
C THR A 613 19.23 22.66 -55.54
N LYS A 614 18.73 23.18 -56.67
CA LYS A 614 18.32 22.39 -57.84
C LYS A 614 19.50 21.48 -58.20
N ARG A 615 19.36 20.21 -57.88
CA ARG A 615 20.31 19.15 -58.25
C ARG A 615 20.16 18.93 -59.76
N THR A 616 21.00 19.61 -60.54
CA THR A 616 21.11 19.46 -61.99
C THR A 616 21.54 18.02 -62.30
N SER A 617 20.63 17.25 -62.88
CA SER A 617 20.87 15.90 -63.38
C SER A 617 21.75 15.95 -64.64
N GLN A 618 23.06 15.78 -64.49
CA GLN A 618 23.94 15.38 -65.59
C GLN A 618 24.16 13.86 -65.52
N THR A 619 23.52 13.17 -66.45
CA THR A 619 23.90 11.84 -66.96
C THR A 619 25.25 11.90 -67.67
N PRO A 620 26.15 10.92 -67.43
CA PRO A 620 27.06 10.48 -68.47
C PRO A 620 26.85 9.00 -68.82
N ALA A 621 27.02 8.74 -70.11
CA ALA A 621 26.71 7.52 -70.81
C ALA A 621 27.73 6.39 -70.61
N LYS A 622 27.20 5.17 -70.73
CA LYS A 622 27.82 3.90 -71.17
C LYS A 622 29.27 3.97 -71.70
N LYS A 623 30.11 3.07 -71.21
CA LYS A 623 30.98 2.23 -72.05
C LYS A 623 31.21 0.83 -71.44
N ASN A 624 30.98 -0.17 -72.28
CA ASN A 624 31.16 -1.61 -72.10
C ASN A 624 32.64 -2.02 -72.10
N SER A 625 32.97 -3.00 -71.26
CA SER A 625 33.85 -4.18 -71.49
C SER A 625 34.14 -4.74 -70.10
N GLY A 626 33.80 -5.96 -69.67
CA GLY A 626 33.82 -7.25 -70.33
C GLY A 626 34.63 -8.18 -69.42
N THR A 627 34.15 -9.40 -69.17
CA THR A 627 34.79 -10.53 -68.42
C THR A 627 35.02 -10.31 -66.92
N ASP A 628 34.90 -11.27 -66.01
CA ASP A 628 34.42 -12.66 -65.96
C ASP A 628 34.51 -13.07 -64.46
N GLN A 629 33.71 -14.05 -64.04
CA GLN A 629 33.83 -14.83 -62.79
C GLN A 629 33.82 -14.13 -61.41
N GLY A 630 32.87 -14.52 -60.54
CA GLY A 630 33.04 -14.28 -59.10
C GLY A 630 31.82 -14.24 -58.19
N ARG A 631 31.02 -15.33 -58.18
CA ARG A 631 30.36 -15.89 -56.99
C ARG A 631 29.59 -14.95 -56.04
N ARG A 632 28.27 -14.89 -56.27
CA ARG A 632 27.23 -14.51 -55.30
C ARG A 632 27.20 -15.50 -54.12
N MET A 633 27.12 -14.98 -52.89
CA MET A 633 26.44 -15.65 -51.79
C MET A 633 25.50 -14.64 -51.12
N SER A 634 24.23 -14.73 -51.53
CA SER A 634 23.07 -14.39 -50.70
C SER A 634 22.99 -15.46 -49.60
N ARG A 635 22.73 -15.06 -48.36
CA ARG A 635 22.30 -15.98 -47.32
C ARG A 635 21.18 -15.37 -46.51
N ASP A 636 19.99 -15.60 -47.05
CA ASP A 636 18.74 -15.70 -46.31
C ASP A 636 18.62 -17.13 -45.72
N GLU A 637 17.65 -17.26 -44.81
CA GLU A 637 17.02 -18.49 -44.32
C GLU A 637 17.66 -19.36 -43.19
N THR A 638 16.92 -19.32 -42.07
CA THR A 638 16.26 -20.43 -41.34
C THR A 638 16.96 -21.77 -41.02
N ARG A 639 16.58 -22.24 -39.81
CA ARG A 639 16.30 -23.64 -39.40
C ARG A 639 17.47 -24.65 -39.33
N GLY A 640 17.47 -25.37 -38.20
CA GLY A 640 17.86 -26.79 -38.11
C GLY A 640 19.00 -27.05 -37.13
N ARG A 641 18.72 -27.60 -35.93
CA ARG A 641 18.83 -29.04 -35.61
C ARG A 641 20.26 -29.58 -35.76
N SER A 642 20.88 -30.00 -34.64
CA SER A 642 21.39 -31.38 -34.40
C SER A 642 22.40 -31.45 -33.24
N ASN A 643 22.11 -32.37 -32.33
CA ASN A 643 23.00 -33.18 -31.46
C ASN A 643 24.52 -33.08 -31.66
N SER A 644 25.27 -33.07 -30.53
CA SER A 644 26.16 -34.19 -30.20
C SER A 644 26.74 -34.12 -28.78
N ARG A 645 26.62 -35.25 -28.07
CA ARG A 645 27.65 -35.93 -27.24
C ARG A 645 28.25 -35.20 -26.03
N GLY A 646 27.81 -35.63 -24.84
CA GLY A 646 28.61 -35.67 -23.63
C GLY A 646 28.21 -36.93 -22.84
N ARG A 647 29.11 -37.91 -22.80
CA ARG A 647 28.95 -39.24 -22.20
C ARG A 647 29.96 -39.32 -21.06
N GLU A 648 29.49 -39.43 -19.84
CA GLU A 648 30.16 -39.91 -18.61
C GLU A 648 29.05 -39.85 -17.53
N GLY A 649 28.64 -40.88 -16.79
CA GLY A 649 29.31 -42.09 -16.39
C GLY A 649 29.51 -42.05 -14.87
N SER A 650 28.49 -42.39 -14.07
CA SER A 650 28.70 -42.97 -12.74
C SER A 650 27.43 -43.63 -12.20
N LYS A 651 27.64 -44.78 -11.55
CA LYS A 651 26.65 -45.73 -11.05
C LYS A 651 26.34 -45.51 -9.56
N ASP A 652 25.26 -46.18 -9.13
CA ASP A 652 24.91 -46.61 -7.76
C ASP A 652 24.16 -45.56 -6.91
N ASN A 653 23.08 -45.84 -6.16
CA ASN A 653 22.58 -47.07 -5.56
C ASN A 653 21.05 -47.04 -5.33
N LEU A 654 20.52 -48.25 -5.08
CA LEU A 654 19.17 -48.65 -4.69
C LEU A 654 18.52 -47.84 -3.55
N SER A 655 17.19 -47.65 -3.58
CA SER A 655 16.26 -48.41 -2.70
C SER A 655 14.80 -47.91 -2.70
N LYS A 656 13.90 -48.88 -2.94
CA LYS A 656 12.64 -49.20 -2.23
C LYS A 656 11.49 -48.17 -2.14
N SER A 657 10.37 -48.55 -2.78
CA SER A 657 8.99 -48.12 -2.53
C SER A 657 8.53 -48.41 -1.08
N PRO A 658 7.37 -47.85 -0.62
CA PRO A 658 6.11 -48.54 -0.88
C PRO A 658 4.84 -47.67 -1.09
N ALA A 659 3.94 -48.26 -1.89
CA ALA A 659 2.47 -48.36 -1.74
C ALA A 659 1.59 -47.11 -1.50
N ARG A 660 0.76 -46.80 -2.51
CA ARG A 660 -0.60 -46.22 -2.36
C ARG A 660 -1.65 -47.33 -2.35
N PRO A 661 -2.76 -47.13 -1.63
CA PRO A 661 -4.10 -47.30 -2.21
C PRO A 661 -4.99 -46.11 -1.81
N GLY A 662 -6.09 -45.73 -2.44
CA GLY A 662 -6.88 -46.24 -3.55
C GLY A 662 -8.06 -45.27 -3.66
N VAL A 663 -8.36 -44.81 -4.88
CA VAL A 663 -9.44 -43.86 -5.16
C VAL A 663 -10.76 -44.63 -5.28
N ALA A 664 -11.78 -44.23 -4.51
CA ALA A 664 -13.17 -44.62 -4.77
C ALA A 664 -14.03 -43.37 -4.97
N ARG A 665 -14.53 -43.24 -6.19
CA ARG A 665 -15.60 -42.33 -6.61
C ARG A 665 -16.92 -42.73 -5.94
N ARG A 666 -17.74 -41.76 -5.54
CA ARG A 666 -19.19 -41.80 -5.81
C ARG A 666 -19.78 -40.40 -5.93
N ALA A 667 -20.61 -40.28 -6.96
CA ALA A 667 -21.34 -39.10 -7.38
C ALA A 667 -22.76 -39.11 -6.79
N SER A 668 -23.42 -37.95 -6.92
CA SER A 668 -24.88 -37.75 -6.86
C SER A 668 -25.51 -37.90 -5.46
N SER A 669 -26.50 -37.14 -5.01
CA SER A 669 -27.34 -36.12 -5.63
C SER A 669 -28.27 -35.52 -4.57
N LYS A 670 -28.83 -34.35 -4.89
CA LYS A 670 -30.19 -33.87 -4.57
C LYS A 670 -30.52 -33.33 -3.17
N SER A 671 -30.88 -32.04 -3.23
CA SER A 671 -31.82 -31.29 -2.37
C SER A 671 -33.17 -32.00 -2.15
N PRO A 672 -33.92 -31.55 -1.12
CA PRO A 672 -35.11 -30.70 -1.36
C PRO A 672 -35.16 -29.51 -0.35
N ALA A 673 -35.54 -28.29 -0.74
CA ALA A 673 -36.88 -27.78 -1.09
C ALA A 673 -37.91 -27.82 0.07
N ALA A 674 -37.98 -26.67 0.74
CA ALA A 674 -39.14 -25.93 1.29
C ALA A 674 -40.50 -26.62 1.59
N ARG A 675 -40.99 -26.33 2.81
CA ARG A 675 -42.36 -26.00 3.30
C ARG A 675 -42.25 -26.07 4.83
N ASN A 676 -42.74 -25.17 5.68
CA ASN A 676 -43.78 -24.12 5.64
C ASN A 676 -43.28 -22.90 6.41
#